data_AF-A0AAD7TYL2-F1
#
_entry.id   AF-A0AAD7TYL2-F1
#
_cell.length_a   1.000
_cell.length_b   1.000
_cell.length_c   1.000
_cell.angle_alpha   90.00
_cell.angle_beta   90.00
_cell.angle_gamma   90.00
#
_symmetry.space_group_name_H-M   'P 1'
#
loop_
_entity.id
_entity.type
_entity.pdbx_description
1 polymer ?
#
loop_
_entity_poly.entity_id
_entity_poly.type
_entity_poly.pdbx_seq_one_letter_code
_entity_poly.pdbx_strand_id
1 'polypeptide(L)'
;MGQNWEIVNLDRKERYHNATYKMGEWFFQDQHDELIDLLRAKSPMSMPDNIRKRLRDGKRAIQSSKLLRLPNELIDMIFEELYGEYDNTLLHFAITCKAILGISERHIVKFYQELYYSWQNCRLICVGDDVDHDDVLPAGVLTDTELKWIESERESLGSCHSIFVETFKQEPRERQRWFKPLACWEDLYESWRRNGYTSLKGAFEVDVEMMRDFCNFKRVSMTSRADLEVLCNITKREYVRDPVVADREIPQCVTLAHALITLICWSPSANYALSYNLEAVKKMKRGRWAGDRFRIVTEVALAEMEEEGWTDVTEDATVILRHLAEENRVVVVKMGQDWAIYNIDRKEYYYGSSVKLGEWFFDDHYGLMQALRVKAPMSFSRDIKDRLNAGKRATQRSKLFKLPNEILDMVFAELKDGKALLYFAITCKALLSHSEHHFFHIYERFNPSWHDCRVVCLGDWMDQDDTLPPGVLTQRELEWVASERHALGNCYAVFLQYYDDYSKRRDPFRASCLGGLGWDYSAYHLSAAYKADYAMLSLLCEERPLRLSSEADYEVLCNVSKREYVRDKKLTVPEKIMLSHALITMICWSPCPDYALAYKLDATKKMHQGRWVGDKFRIVSEEAFAELKTDDWTDVTAEVDAILQDLCKENPWHLEE
;
A
#
# COMPACT_ATOMS: atom_id res chain seq x y z
N MET A 1 -2.37 -3.22 -20.80
CA MET A 1 -1.98 -3.43 -19.39
C MET A 1 -0.48 -3.59 -19.35
N GLY A 2 0.27 -2.92 -18.47
CA GLY A 2 1.71 -3.18 -18.30
C GLY A 2 1.98 -4.39 -17.42
N GLN A 3 3.20 -4.92 -17.51
CA GLN A 3 3.73 -5.97 -16.65
C GLN A 3 4.37 -5.33 -15.39
N ASN A 4 4.43 -6.02 -14.26
CA ASN A 4 5.14 -5.55 -13.06
C ASN A 4 6.65 -5.73 -13.22
N TRP A 5 7.41 -4.84 -12.58
CA TRP A 5 8.85 -4.86 -12.65
C TRP A 5 9.45 -4.79 -11.26
N GLU A 6 10.52 -5.56 -11.04
CA GLU A 6 11.25 -5.60 -9.77
C GLU A 6 12.76 -5.46 -10.01
N ILE A 7 13.42 -4.55 -9.29
CA ILE A 7 14.88 -4.47 -9.26
C ILE A 7 15.40 -5.34 -8.13
N VAL A 8 16.25 -6.32 -8.46
CA VAL A 8 16.74 -7.30 -7.49
C VAL A 8 18.26 -7.29 -7.42
N ASN A 9 18.77 -7.42 -6.21
CA ASN A 9 20.17 -7.68 -5.90
C ASN A 9 20.36 -9.19 -5.68
N LEU A 10 20.96 -9.85 -6.67
CA LEU A 10 21.13 -11.29 -6.69
C LEU A 10 22.13 -11.78 -5.63
N ASP A 11 23.18 -11.00 -5.35
CA ASP A 11 24.22 -11.38 -4.38
C ASP A 11 23.71 -11.33 -2.94
N ARG A 12 22.81 -10.40 -2.63
CA ARG A 12 22.24 -10.24 -1.28
C ARG A 12 20.89 -10.91 -1.10
N LYS A 13 20.25 -11.35 -2.20
CA LYS A 13 18.85 -11.80 -2.20
C LYS A 13 17.93 -10.72 -1.62
N GLU A 14 18.10 -9.49 -2.10
CA GLU A 14 17.33 -8.31 -1.70
C GLU A 14 16.58 -7.75 -2.92
N ARG A 15 15.41 -7.14 -2.71
CA ARG A 15 14.63 -6.48 -3.77
C ARG A 15 14.32 -5.01 -3.44
N TYR A 16 14.37 -4.13 -4.43
CA TYR A 16 14.19 -2.70 -4.29
C TYR A 16 12.71 -2.34 -4.23
N HIS A 17 12.27 -1.83 -3.08
CA HIS A 17 10.85 -1.70 -2.76
C HIS A 17 10.09 -0.66 -3.59
N ASN A 18 10.76 0.31 -4.25
CA ASN A 18 10.10 1.33 -5.08
C ASN A 18 9.85 0.84 -6.52
N ALA A 19 10.27 -0.38 -6.85
CA ALA A 19 10.03 -1.03 -8.13
C ALA A 19 9.23 -2.31 -7.88
N THR A 20 7.93 -2.19 -7.57
CA THR A 20 7.02 -3.35 -7.43
C THR A 20 5.75 -3.20 -8.26
N TYR A 21 5.80 -2.32 -9.25
CA TYR A 21 4.65 -1.81 -10.00
C TYR A 21 4.95 -1.78 -11.50
N LYS A 22 4.02 -1.34 -12.33
CA LYS A 22 4.26 -1.24 -13.76
C LYS A 22 5.28 -0.14 -14.01
N MET A 23 6.26 -0.36 -14.89
CA MET A 23 7.37 0.58 -15.11
C MET A 23 6.87 2.02 -15.37
N GLY A 24 5.80 2.18 -16.15
CA GLY A 24 5.17 3.48 -16.38
C GLY A 24 4.76 4.23 -15.11
N GLU A 25 4.32 3.54 -14.08
CA GLU A 25 3.82 4.15 -12.84
C GLU A 25 4.92 4.75 -11.97
N TRP A 26 6.11 4.13 -11.98
CA TRP A 26 7.18 4.50 -11.04
C TRP A 26 8.44 5.03 -11.71
N PHE A 27 8.71 4.72 -12.99
CA PHE A 27 9.98 5.03 -13.64
C PHE A 27 10.34 6.51 -13.59
N PHE A 28 9.38 7.43 -13.79
CA PHE A 28 9.62 8.88 -13.74
C PHE A 28 9.27 9.54 -12.40
N GLN A 29 9.03 8.77 -11.34
CA GLN A 29 8.86 9.33 -10.00
C GLN A 29 10.20 9.83 -9.46
N ASP A 30 10.19 10.91 -8.68
CA ASP A 30 11.38 11.56 -8.09
C ASP A 30 12.12 10.71 -7.02
N GLN A 31 11.82 9.41 -6.90
CA GLN A 31 12.20 8.56 -5.76
C GLN A 31 13.31 7.54 -6.06
N HIS A 32 14.05 7.70 -7.16
CA HIS A 32 15.12 6.74 -7.54
C HIS A 32 16.51 7.09 -7.02
N ASP A 33 16.67 8.23 -6.34
CA ASP A 33 17.94 8.62 -5.73
C ASP A 33 18.41 7.57 -4.70
N GLU A 34 17.49 6.88 -4.04
CA GLU A 34 17.82 5.82 -3.06
C GLU A 34 18.52 4.63 -3.73
N LEU A 35 18.15 4.30 -4.97
CA LEU A 35 18.85 3.25 -5.73
C LEU A 35 20.30 3.63 -6.02
N ILE A 36 20.56 4.93 -6.27
CA ILE A 36 21.92 5.43 -6.47
C ILE A 36 22.69 5.45 -5.17
N ASP A 37 22.06 5.84 -4.06
CA ASP A 37 22.66 5.77 -2.73
C ASP A 37 23.21 4.35 -2.48
N LEU A 38 22.39 3.31 -2.71
CA LEU A 38 22.73 1.88 -2.54
C LEU A 38 24.00 1.44 -3.30
N LEU A 39 24.33 2.13 -4.40
CA LEU A 39 25.44 1.82 -5.28
C LEU A 39 26.70 2.67 -5.05
N ARG A 40 26.60 3.75 -4.27
CA ARG A 40 27.75 4.62 -3.99
C ARG A 40 28.90 3.85 -3.39
N ALA A 41 30.11 4.22 -3.80
CA ALA A 41 31.29 3.75 -3.13
C ALA A 41 31.23 4.11 -1.64
N LYS A 42 31.66 3.18 -0.78
CA LYS A 42 31.86 3.46 0.64
C LYS A 42 32.85 4.61 0.80
N SER A 43 32.34 5.83 0.82
CA SER A 43 33.08 6.97 1.36
C SER A 43 33.32 6.65 2.84
N PRO A 44 34.47 6.99 3.43
CA PRO A 44 34.69 6.88 4.86
C PRO A 44 33.64 7.74 5.58
N MET A 45 32.48 7.12 5.83
CA MET A 45 31.34 7.80 6.40
C MET A 45 31.75 8.16 7.82
N SER A 46 31.77 9.45 8.06
CA SER A 46 32.25 10.04 9.30
C SER A 46 31.05 10.74 9.91
N MET A 47 30.79 10.51 11.21
CA MET A 47 29.69 11.16 11.90
C MET A 47 29.75 12.68 11.66
N PRO A 48 28.61 13.36 11.38
CA PRO A 48 28.58 14.78 11.08
C PRO A 48 29.35 15.60 12.10
N ASP A 49 30.08 16.61 11.63
CA ASP A 49 30.89 17.44 12.51
C ASP A 49 30.06 18.17 13.57
N ASN A 50 28.80 18.52 13.29
CA ASN A 50 27.88 19.05 14.30
C ASN A 50 27.56 18.04 15.41
N ILE A 51 27.31 16.77 15.08
CA ILE A 51 27.08 15.72 16.08
C ILE A 51 28.35 15.45 16.88
N ARG A 52 29.51 15.33 16.21
CA ARG A 52 30.80 15.20 16.89
C ARG A 52 31.14 16.39 17.77
N LYS A 53 30.82 17.60 17.32
CA LYS A 53 31.01 18.83 18.10
C LYS A 53 30.11 18.82 19.33
N ARG A 54 28.85 18.40 19.21
CA ARG A 54 27.93 18.22 20.35
C ARG A 54 28.44 17.18 21.36
N LEU A 55 29.01 16.08 20.87
CA LEU A 55 29.67 15.06 21.69
C LEU A 55 30.90 15.61 22.44
N ARG A 56 31.67 16.49 21.81
CA ARG A 56 32.88 17.11 22.37
C ARG A 56 32.59 18.25 23.36
N ASP A 57 31.68 19.16 22.99
CA ASP A 57 31.53 20.47 23.66
C ASP A 57 30.56 20.43 24.84
N GLY A 58 29.68 19.42 24.91
CA GLY A 58 28.65 19.38 25.93
C GLY A 58 29.13 18.73 27.24
N LYS A 59 28.90 19.39 28.39
CA LYS A 59 29.14 18.79 29.72
C LYS A 59 28.49 17.40 29.80
N ARG A 60 29.29 16.39 30.16
CA ARG A 60 28.77 15.05 30.49
C ARG A 60 28.08 15.16 31.84
N ALA A 61 26.77 14.93 31.88
CA ALA A 61 26.09 14.77 33.15
C ALA A 61 26.74 13.59 33.89
N ILE A 62 27.08 13.77 35.17
CA ILE A 62 27.52 12.67 36.02
C ILE A 62 26.29 11.78 36.21
N GLN A 63 26.16 10.77 35.35
CA GLN A 63 25.02 9.88 35.41
C GLN A 63 25.32 8.74 36.39
N SER A 64 24.44 8.59 37.38
CA SER A 64 24.54 7.56 38.43
C SER A 64 24.00 6.20 37.99
N SER A 65 23.60 6.05 36.72
CA SER A 65 23.00 4.83 36.18
C SER A 65 23.95 3.63 36.34
N LYS A 66 23.40 2.49 36.77
CA LYS A 66 24.14 1.23 36.83
C LYS A 66 24.59 0.74 35.45
N LEU A 67 23.85 1.10 34.39
CA LEU A 67 24.18 0.74 33.01
C LEU A 67 25.51 1.37 32.57
N LEU A 68 25.81 2.59 33.01
CA LEU A 68 27.06 3.28 32.67
C LEU A 68 28.26 2.86 33.52
N ARG A 69 28.05 1.93 34.46
CA ARG A 69 29.13 1.23 35.17
C ARG A 69 29.59 -0.02 34.44
N LEU A 70 28.87 -0.43 33.39
CA LEU A 70 29.29 -1.52 32.56
C LEU A 70 30.57 -1.10 31.80
N PRO A 71 31.54 -2.01 31.63
CA PRO A 71 32.65 -1.80 30.71
C PRO A 71 32.13 -1.49 29.30
N ASN A 72 32.88 -0.69 28.54
CA ASN A 72 32.49 -0.29 27.18
C ASN A 72 32.26 -1.51 26.28
N GLU A 73 32.99 -2.60 26.51
CA GLU A 73 32.88 -3.86 25.77
C GLU A 73 31.48 -4.48 25.94
N LEU A 74 30.86 -4.35 27.12
CA LEU A 74 29.49 -4.84 27.32
C LEU A 74 28.47 -3.94 26.61
N ILE A 75 28.69 -2.63 26.62
CA ILE A 75 27.83 -1.67 25.90
C ILE A 75 27.94 -1.91 24.39
N ASP A 76 29.14 -2.23 23.91
CA ASP A 76 29.38 -2.59 22.52
C ASP A 76 28.67 -3.89 22.11
N MET A 77 28.68 -4.91 22.96
CA MET A 77 27.91 -6.13 22.71
C MET A 77 26.40 -5.88 22.69
N ILE A 78 25.90 -4.98 23.54
CA ILE A 78 24.50 -4.54 23.47
C ILE A 78 24.22 -3.92 22.09
N PHE A 79 25.10 -3.07 21.57
CA PHE A 79 24.91 -2.49 20.24
C PHE A 79 24.91 -3.52 19.11
N GLU A 80 25.77 -4.54 19.17
CA GLU A 80 25.77 -5.62 18.18
C GLU A 80 24.50 -6.49 18.29
N GLU A 81 23.93 -6.67 19.48
CA GLU A 81 22.67 -7.40 19.66
C GLU A 81 21.45 -6.58 19.22
N LEU A 82 21.49 -5.25 19.41
CA LEU A 82 20.48 -4.35 18.88
C LEU A 82 20.49 -4.27 17.35
N TYR A 83 21.49 -4.88 16.70
CA TYR A 83 21.63 -4.98 15.27
C TYR A 83 20.72 -6.10 14.71
N GLY A 84 19.56 -5.73 14.15
CA GLY A 84 18.74 -6.63 13.32
C GLY A 84 17.36 -7.03 13.86
N GLU A 85 17.01 -6.76 15.12
CA GLU A 85 15.65 -7.05 15.64
C GLU A 85 14.69 -5.86 15.51
N TYR A 86 15.17 -4.64 15.79
CA TYR A 86 14.37 -3.42 15.74
C TYR A 86 15.28 -2.23 15.45
N ASP A 87 15.73 -2.14 14.22
CA ASP A 87 16.01 -0.93 13.48
C ASP A 87 16.24 0.38 14.32
N ASN A 88 15.22 1.09 14.83
CA ASN A 88 15.42 2.35 15.57
C ASN A 88 16.03 2.21 16.99
N THR A 89 16.09 1.00 17.54
CA THR A 89 16.49 0.75 18.93
C THR A 89 17.96 1.10 19.16
N LEU A 90 18.81 0.92 18.15
CA LEU A 90 20.21 1.35 18.19
C LEU A 90 20.32 2.86 18.38
N LEU A 91 19.58 3.65 17.59
CA LEU A 91 19.56 5.11 17.71
C LEU A 91 18.92 5.56 19.02
N HIS A 92 17.78 4.99 19.40
CA HIS A 92 17.14 5.29 20.68
C HIS A 92 18.04 5.00 21.86
N PHE A 93 18.77 3.88 21.83
CA PHE A 93 19.73 3.53 22.87
C PHE A 93 20.90 4.52 22.89
N ALA A 94 21.45 4.84 21.71
CA ALA A 94 22.52 5.81 21.54
C ALA A 94 22.21 7.16 22.17
N ILE A 95 21.01 7.71 21.91
CA ILE A 95 20.63 9.06 22.36
C ILE A 95 20.30 9.13 23.86
N THR A 96 20.15 8.01 24.57
CA THR A 96 19.80 8.01 26.00
C THR A 96 20.82 8.76 26.88
N CYS A 97 22.11 8.75 26.49
CA CYS A 97 23.12 9.58 27.11
C CYS A 97 24.37 9.77 26.24
N LYS A 98 25.11 10.85 26.48
CA LYS A 98 26.34 11.18 25.73
C LYS A 98 27.45 10.13 25.82
N ALA A 99 27.52 9.38 26.92
CA ALA A 99 28.53 8.33 27.07
C ALA A 99 28.24 7.16 26.12
N ILE A 100 26.98 6.71 26.08
CA ILE A 100 26.52 5.68 25.16
C ILE A 100 26.61 6.18 23.71
N LEU A 101 26.19 7.41 23.43
CA LEU A 101 26.31 8.02 22.10
C LEU A 101 27.76 8.08 21.60
N GLY A 102 28.72 8.35 22.49
CA GLY A 102 30.14 8.34 22.14
C GLY A 102 30.65 6.93 21.78
N ILE A 103 30.13 5.89 22.43
CA ILE A 103 30.44 4.48 22.11
C ILE A 103 29.73 4.07 20.81
N SER A 104 28.52 4.56 20.60
CA SER A 104 27.67 4.20 19.47
C SER A 104 28.14 4.74 18.13
N GLU A 105 29.09 5.69 18.07
CA GLU A 105 29.52 6.31 16.80
C GLU A 105 29.88 5.27 15.75
N ARG A 106 30.69 4.27 16.11
CA ARG A 106 31.09 3.21 15.17
C ARG A 106 29.94 2.30 14.77
N HIS A 107 29.00 2.05 15.68
CA HIS A 107 27.84 1.20 15.45
C HIS A 107 26.83 1.89 14.54
N ILE A 108 26.60 3.19 14.75
CA ILE A 108 25.81 4.04 13.88
C ILE A 108 26.47 4.13 12.51
N VAL A 109 27.77 4.44 12.43
CA VAL A 109 28.48 4.50 11.14
C VAL A 109 28.41 3.16 10.40
N LYS A 110 28.65 2.03 11.07
CA LYS A 110 28.51 0.68 10.50
C LYS A 110 27.07 0.45 10.02
N PHE A 111 26.07 0.78 10.84
CA PHE A 111 24.65 0.71 10.49
C PHE A 111 24.34 1.50 9.21
N TYR A 112 24.72 2.77 9.15
CA TYR A 112 24.51 3.60 7.95
C TYR A 112 25.29 3.08 6.73
N GLN A 113 26.50 2.55 6.91
CA GLN A 113 27.28 1.97 5.81
C GLN A 113 26.63 0.70 5.25
N GLU A 114 26.06 -0.15 6.09
CA GLU A 114 25.34 -1.34 5.68
C GLU A 114 23.96 -1.00 5.11
N LEU A 115 23.38 0.13 5.51
CA LEU A 115 22.14 0.66 4.96
C LEU A 115 22.35 1.19 3.54
N TYR A 116 23.26 2.16 3.38
CA TYR A 116 23.40 2.95 2.16
C TYR A 116 24.40 2.40 1.15
N TYR A 117 25.38 1.60 1.51
CA TYR A 117 26.37 1.09 0.54
C TYR A 117 26.25 -0.42 0.38
N SER A 118 25.04 -0.93 0.53
CA SER A 118 24.80 -2.36 0.54
C SER A 118 24.99 -2.98 -0.84
N TRP A 119 24.56 -2.31 -1.90
CA TRP A 119 24.49 -2.92 -3.23
C TRP A 119 25.75 -2.65 -4.08
N GLN A 120 26.75 -1.98 -3.52
CA GLN A 120 28.00 -1.74 -4.20
C GLN A 120 28.67 -3.06 -4.62
N ASN A 121 29.05 -3.13 -5.89
CA ASN A 121 29.67 -4.27 -6.56
C ASN A 121 28.76 -5.52 -6.63
N CYS A 122 27.46 -5.39 -6.37
CA CYS A 122 26.50 -6.50 -6.46
C CYS A 122 25.96 -6.68 -7.88
N ARG A 123 25.56 -7.92 -8.21
CA ARG A 123 24.81 -8.25 -9.42
C ARG A 123 23.38 -7.73 -9.34
N LEU A 124 23.01 -6.79 -10.21
CA LEU A 124 21.66 -6.22 -10.27
C LEU A 124 20.95 -6.57 -11.58
N ILE A 125 19.65 -6.83 -11.50
CA ILE A 125 18.76 -7.01 -12.65
C ILE A 125 17.39 -6.40 -12.35
N CYS A 126 16.76 -5.78 -13.35
CA CYS A 126 15.38 -5.34 -13.26
C CYS A 126 14.51 -6.32 -14.06
N VAL A 127 13.82 -7.22 -13.37
CA VAL A 127 13.07 -8.33 -13.98
C VAL A 127 11.60 -7.96 -14.14
N GLY A 128 11.00 -8.31 -15.28
CA GLY A 128 9.56 -8.23 -15.48
C GLY A 128 8.83 -9.51 -15.06
N ASP A 129 7.57 -9.42 -14.65
CA ASP A 129 6.75 -10.58 -14.27
C ASP A 129 6.40 -11.52 -15.44
N ASP A 130 6.47 -11.03 -16.68
CA ASP A 130 6.33 -11.85 -17.90
C ASP A 130 7.55 -12.79 -18.15
N VAL A 131 8.60 -12.77 -17.31
CA VAL A 131 9.75 -13.70 -17.43
C VAL A 131 9.33 -15.12 -17.03
N ASP A 132 8.83 -15.84 -18.03
CA ASP A 132 8.32 -17.21 -17.91
C ASP A 132 9.40 -18.30 -17.89
N HIS A 133 8.93 -19.54 -17.75
CA HIS A 133 9.73 -20.76 -17.65
C HIS A 133 10.77 -20.95 -18.78
N ASP A 134 10.43 -20.56 -20.01
CA ASP A 134 11.27 -20.77 -21.20
C ASP A 134 12.23 -19.61 -21.47
N ASP A 135 12.07 -18.48 -20.76
CA ASP A 135 12.93 -17.32 -20.92
C ASP A 135 14.18 -17.43 -20.06
N VAL A 136 15.29 -17.74 -20.74
CA VAL A 136 16.60 -17.85 -20.11
C VAL A 136 17.04 -16.44 -19.68
N LEU A 137 17.26 -16.25 -18.37
CA LEU A 137 17.99 -15.11 -17.83
C LEU A 137 19.35 -14.97 -18.55
N PRO A 138 19.96 -13.77 -18.60
CA PRO A 138 21.19 -13.62 -19.36
C PRO A 138 22.26 -14.63 -18.91
N ALA A 139 22.98 -15.22 -19.85
CA ALA A 139 23.96 -16.26 -19.54
C ALA A 139 25.01 -15.73 -18.56
N GLY A 140 25.30 -16.50 -17.50
CA GLY A 140 26.27 -16.15 -16.47
C GLY A 140 25.74 -15.21 -15.37
N VAL A 141 24.48 -14.76 -15.44
CA VAL A 141 23.87 -13.94 -14.38
C VAL A 141 23.67 -14.73 -13.10
N LEU A 142 23.27 -16.00 -13.24
CA LEU A 142 23.09 -16.92 -12.12
C LEU A 142 24.21 -17.95 -12.12
N THR A 143 24.67 -18.30 -10.92
CA THR A 143 25.56 -19.45 -10.70
C THR A 143 24.78 -20.76 -10.85
N ASP A 144 25.48 -21.87 -11.11
CA ASP A 144 24.85 -23.20 -11.19
C ASP A 144 24.05 -23.57 -9.93
N THR A 145 24.46 -23.05 -8.76
CA THR A 145 23.75 -23.28 -7.49
C THR A 145 22.47 -22.47 -7.43
N GLU A 146 22.51 -21.21 -7.86
CA GLU A 146 21.32 -20.34 -7.94
C GLU A 146 20.34 -20.83 -8.99
N LEU A 147 20.82 -21.34 -10.13
CA LEU A 147 19.99 -21.96 -11.16
C LEU A 147 19.25 -23.18 -10.62
N LYS A 148 19.96 -24.10 -9.96
CA LYS A 148 19.33 -25.28 -9.31
C LYS A 148 18.33 -24.89 -8.24
N TRP A 149 18.63 -23.85 -7.47
CA TRP A 149 17.71 -23.33 -6.46
C TRP A 149 16.46 -22.74 -7.12
N ILE A 150 16.60 -21.89 -8.14
CA ILE A 150 15.48 -21.34 -8.90
C ILE A 150 14.66 -22.45 -9.54
N GLU A 151 15.29 -23.44 -10.17
CA GLU A 151 14.61 -24.63 -10.73
C GLU A 151 13.80 -25.38 -9.67
N SER A 152 14.31 -25.50 -8.43
CA SER A 152 13.58 -26.14 -7.34
C SER A 152 12.39 -25.33 -6.83
N GLU A 153 12.52 -24.00 -6.71
CA GLU A 153 11.42 -23.13 -6.26
C GLU A 153 10.37 -22.93 -7.36
N ARG A 154 10.79 -23.03 -8.62
CA ARG A 154 9.96 -22.86 -9.82
C ARG A 154 8.81 -23.84 -9.90
N GLU A 155 8.94 -25.04 -9.34
CA GLU A 155 7.83 -25.99 -9.23
C GLU A 155 6.68 -25.47 -8.35
N SER A 156 6.98 -24.57 -7.41
CA SER A 156 6.00 -24.04 -6.45
C SER A 156 5.51 -22.62 -6.76
N LEU A 157 6.37 -21.76 -7.33
CA LEU A 157 6.09 -20.32 -7.49
C LEU A 157 5.87 -19.88 -8.96
N GLY A 158 6.10 -20.75 -9.94
CA GLY A 158 5.87 -20.43 -11.36
C GLY A 158 7.02 -19.64 -11.98
N SER A 159 6.98 -18.30 -11.95
CA SER A 159 7.93 -17.45 -12.68
C SER A 159 9.18 -17.08 -11.86
N CYS A 160 10.27 -16.68 -12.55
CA CYS A 160 11.46 -16.15 -11.87
C CYS A 160 11.13 -14.89 -11.05
N HIS A 161 10.23 -14.06 -11.56
CA HIS A 161 9.76 -12.87 -10.86
C HIS A 161 9.09 -13.24 -9.54
N SER A 162 8.14 -14.19 -9.54
CA SER A 162 7.47 -14.66 -8.32
C SER A 162 8.47 -15.24 -7.31
N ILE A 163 9.46 -16.00 -7.76
CA ILE A 163 10.54 -16.50 -6.89
C ILE A 163 11.28 -15.34 -6.23
N PHE A 164 11.68 -14.31 -6.98
CA PHE A 164 12.37 -13.19 -6.37
C PHE A 164 11.45 -12.41 -5.41
N VAL A 165 10.20 -12.16 -5.77
CA VAL A 165 9.26 -11.41 -4.93
C VAL A 165 8.98 -12.12 -3.59
N GLU A 166 8.76 -13.43 -3.62
CA GLU A 166 8.38 -14.21 -2.43
C GLU A 166 9.58 -14.58 -1.54
N THR A 167 10.76 -14.73 -2.15
CA THR A 167 11.88 -15.42 -1.52
C THR A 167 13.06 -14.49 -1.23
N PHE A 168 13.19 -13.38 -1.96
CA PHE A 168 14.16 -12.34 -1.63
C PHE A 168 13.57 -11.45 -0.54
N LYS A 169 14.44 -11.04 0.38
CA LYS A 169 14.04 -10.07 1.38
C LYS A 169 13.71 -8.79 0.63
N GLN A 170 12.48 -8.29 0.80
CA GLN A 170 12.24 -6.89 0.48
C GLN A 170 13.28 -6.09 1.26
N GLU A 171 14.10 -5.30 0.55
CA GLU A 171 14.97 -4.33 1.19
C GLU A 171 14.06 -3.61 2.19
N PRO A 172 14.34 -3.74 3.51
CA PRO A 172 13.26 -3.70 4.48
C PRO A 172 12.42 -2.44 4.25
N ARG A 173 11.12 -2.57 3.96
CA ARG A 173 10.18 -1.42 3.96
C ARG A 173 10.36 -0.58 5.22
N GLU A 174 10.84 -1.23 6.28
CA GLU A 174 11.28 -0.61 7.51
C GLU A 174 12.33 0.47 7.28
N ARG A 175 13.38 0.30 6.44
CA ARG A 175 14.47 1.25 6.03
C ARG A 175 14.00 2.61 5.49
N GLN A 176 12.84 2.68 4.84
CA GLN A 176 12.16 3.96 4.53
C GLN A 176 11.28 4.47 5.68
N ARG A 177 10.66 3.56 6.44
CA ARG A 177 9.91 3.85 7.66
C ARG A 177 10.77 4.48 8.77
N TRP A 178 12.09 4.68 8.58
CA TRP A 178 12.99 5.44 9.47
C TRP A 178 12.98 6.94 9.18
N PHE A 179 12.54 7.36 7.99
CA PHE A 179 12.51 8.77 7.60
C PHE A 179 11.10 9.40 7.62
N LYS A 180 10.04 8.63 7.38
CA LYS A 180 8.66 9.03 7.72
C LYS A 180 8.43 9.39 9.21
N PRO A 181 9.15 8.82 10.20
CA PRO A 181 9.01 9.18 11.59
C PRO A 181 9.38 10.62 11.87
N LEU A 182 10.14 11.32 11.04
CA LEU A 182 10.38 12.75 11.29
C LEU A 182 9.06 13.53 11.25
N ALA A 183 8.17 13.22 10.31
CA ALA A 183 6.83 13.79 10.30
C ALA A 183 6.03 13.32 11.54
N CYS A 184 6.09 12.03 11.91
CA CYS A 184 5.37 11.56 13.09
C CYS A 184 5.94 12.06 14.42
N TRP A 185 7.24 12.35 14.51
CA TRP A 185 7.93 12.89 15.67
C TRP A 185 7.76 14.40 15.74
N GLU A 186 7.75 15.11 14.61
CA GLU A 186 7.36 16.51 14.55
C GLU A 186 5.88 16.67 14.90
N ASP A 187 5.00 15.77 14.42
CA ASP A 187 3.59 15.73 14.79
C ASP A 187 3.39 15.32 16.26
N LEU A 188 4.14 14.35 16.78
CA LEU A 188 4.10 13.95 18.19
C LEU A 188 4.64 15.08 19.08
N TYR A 189 5.74 15.72 18.68
CA TYR A 189 6.34 16.85 19.37
C TYR A 189 5.41 18.08 19.34
N GLU A 190 4.82 18.41 18.19
CA GLU A 190 3.83 19.48 18.05
C GLU A 190 2.53 19.14 18.80
N SER A 191 2.10 17.89 18.81
CA SER A 191 1.00 17.40 19.65
C SER A 191 1.32 17.58 21.13
N TRP A 192 2.50 17.19 21.59
CA TRP A 192 2.92 17.35 22.99
C TRP A 192 3.07 18.81 23.38
N ARG A 193 3.60 19.64 22.46
CA ARG A 193 3.70 21.09 22.61
C ARG A 193 2.32 21.73 22.74
N ARG A 194 1.35 21.35 21.89
CA ARG A 194 -0.05 21.80 21.95
C ARG A 194 -0.74 21.37 23.25
N ASN A 195 -0.42 20.18 23.76
CA ASN A 195 -1.00 19.63 24.99
C ASN A 195 -0.32 20.11 26.29
N GLY A 196 0.65 21.03 26.22
CA GLY A 196 1.17 21.71 27.41
C GLY A 196 2.11 20.89 28.30
N TYR A 197 2.79 19.87 27.76
CA TYR A 197 3.80 19.08 28.49
C TYR A 197 5.12 19.87 28.69
N THR A 198 5.05 21.01 29.39
CA THR A 198 6.16 21.98 29.50
C THR A 198 7.34 21.52 30.37
N SER A 199 7.18 20.46 31.17
CA SER A 199 8.23 19.96 32.08
C SER A 199 9.35 19.17 31.39
N LEU A 200 9.15 18.74 30.14
CA LEU A 200 10.14 17.97 29.36
C LEU A 200 10.90 18.82 28.32
N LYS A 201 10.56 20.10 28.20
CA LYS A 201 10.89 20.96 27.06
C LYS A 201 12.40 21.06 26.75
N GLY A 202 13.26 21.19 27.75
CA GLY A 202 14.70 21.44 27.53
C GLY A 202 15.54 20.21 27.18
N ALA A 203 15.16 19.01 27.64
CA ALA A 203 15.90 17.78 27.31
C ALA A 203 15.47 17.23 25.95
N PHE A 204 14.17 17.27 25.67
CA PHE A 204 13.58 16.73 24.46
C PHE A 204 13.91 17.55 23.19
N GLU A 205 14.01 18.89 23.29
CA GLU A 205 14.41 19.73 22.15
C GLU A 205 15.80 19.37 21.61
N VAL A 206 16.74 19.07 22.51
CA VAL A 206 18.11 18.66 22.15
C VAL A 206 18.12 17.27 21.49
N ASP A 207 17.33 16.34 22.02
CA ASP A 207 17.22 14.98 21.47
C ASP A 207 16.55 14.97 20.09
N VAL A 208 15.51 15.79 19.88
CA VAL A 208 14.83 15.95 18.58
C VAL A 208 15.75 16.60 17.56
N GLU A 209 16.49 17.64 17.93
CA GLU A 209 17.44 18.28 17.01
C GLU A 209 18.61 17.34 16.67
N MET A 210 19.06 16.53 17.63
CA MET A 210 20.08 15.52 17.38
C MET A 210 19.57 14.39 16.48
N MET A 211 18.33 13.93 16.66
CA MET A 211 17.68 13.00 15.74
C MET A 211 17.51 13.61 14.35
N ARG A 212 17.13 14.89 14.26
CA ARG A 212 17.10 15.63 13.00
C ARG A 212 18.48 15.70 12.36
N ASP A 213 19.54 15.92 13.13
CA ASP A 213 20.93 15.90 12.64
C ASP A 213 21.33 14.51 12.12
N PHE A 214 20.92 13.43 12.80
CA PHE A 214 21.12 12.05 12.34
C PHE A 214 20.35 11.74 11.05
N CYS A 215 19.14 12.25 10.90
CA CYS A 215 18.37 12.08 9.67
C CYS A 215 18.92 12.96 8.54
N ASN A 216 19.35 14.20 8.85
CA ASN A 216 19.99 15.12 7.91
C ASN A 216 21.41 14.70 7.52
N PHE A 217 22.04 13.79 8.28
CA PHE A 217 23.30 13.14 7.90
C PHE A 217 23.21 12.56 6.49
N LYS A 218 22.04 11.99 6.12
CA LYS A 218 21.71 11.53 4.76
C LYS A 218 21.96 12.63 3.73
N ARG A 219 21.46 13.85 3.97
CA ARG A 219 21.61 14.97 3.04
C ARG A 219 23.03 15.54 3.03
N VAL A 220 23.62 15.87 4.18
CA VAL A 220 24.88 16.64 4.20
C VAL A 220 26.08 15.81 3.74
N SER A 221 26.11 14.49 3.99
CA SER A 221 27.22 13.63 3.55
C SER A 221 27.16 13.26 2.06
N MET A 222 26.02 13.46 1.40
CA MET A 222 25.79 13.00 0.02
C MET A 222 25.53 14.13 -0.99
N THR A 223 25.30 15.37 -0.53
CA THR A 223 24.85 16.48 -1.39
C THR A 223 25.92 17.52 -1.72
N SER A 224 27.23 17.25 -1.54
CA SER A 224 28.21 18.05 -2.27
C SER A 224 28.18 17.64 -3.75
N ARG A 225 27.12 18.03 -4.44
CA ARG A 225 26.93 18.03 -5.92
C ARG A 225 28.06 18.70 -6.70
N ALA A 226 29.11 19.16 -6.02
CA ALA A 226 30.32 19.68 -6.63
C ALA A 226 31.07 18.58 -7.39
N ASP A 227 30.96 17.32 -6.96
CA ASP A 227 31.56 16.19 -7.66
C ASP A 227 30.51 15.50 -8.53
N LEU A 228 30.73 15.53 -9.84
CA LEU A 228 29.91 14.82 -10.81
C LEU A 228 30.00 13.31 -10.56
N GLU A 229 28.84 12.66 -10.46
CA GLU A 229 28.74 11.21 -10.22
C GLU A 229 28.72 10.43 -11.55
N VAL A 230 29.29 9.23 -11.50
CA VAL A 230 29.39 8.32 -12.64
C VAL A 230 28.94 6.93 -12.22
N LEU A 231 28.02 6.34 -12.98
CA LEU A 231 27.60 4.95 -12.86
C LEU A 231 28.54 4.03 -13.63
N CYS A 232 29.21 3.13 -12.91
CA CYS A 232 30.17 2.19 -13.48
C CYS A 232 29.62 0.76 -13.49
N ASN A 233 29.60 0.14 -14.67
CA ASN A 233 29.48 -1.31 -14.82
C ASN A 233 30.88 -1.94 -14.74
N ILE A 234 31.16 -2.59 -13.61
CA ILE A 234 32.46 -3.19 -13.28
C ILE A 234 32.72 -4.44 -14.11
N THR A 235 31.66 -5.21 -14.43
CA THR A 235 31.80 -6.44 -15.22
C THR A 235 32.34 -6.14 -16.62
N LYS A 236 31.86 -5.06 -17.24
CA LYS A 236 32.17 -4.71 -18.63
C LYS A 236 33.19 -3.60 -18.79
N ARG A 237 33.56 -2.92 -17.69
CA ARG A 237 34.36 -1.68 -17.72
C ARG A 237 33.72 -0.60 -18.59
N GLU A 238 32.40 -0.47 -18.46
CA GLU A 238 31.63 0.59 -19.12
C GLU A 238 31.12 1.57 -18.07
N TYR A 239 30.87 2.83 -18.45
CA TYR A 239 30.33 3.82 -17.53
C TYR A 239 29.36 4.80 -18.19
N VAL A 240 28.46 5.37 -17.38
CA VAL A 240 27.52 6.43 -17.76
C VAL A 240 27.71 7.61 -16.82
N ARG A 241 27.92 8.80 -17.38
CA ARG A 241 27.95 10.07 -16.64
C ARG A 241 26.51 10.55 -16.36
N ASP A 242 26.34 11.42 -15.37
CA ASP A 242 25.03 11.97 -15.03
C ASP A 242 24.31 12.54 -16.28
N PRO A 243 23.14 11.97 -16.67
CA PRO A 243 22.43 12.35 -17.91
C PRO A 243 22.09 13.83 -17.98
N VAL A 244 21.78 14.46 -16.84
CA VAL A 244 21.40 15.89 -16.76
C VAL A 244 22.58 16.80 -17.11
N VAL A 245 23.79 16.31 -16.87
CA VAL A 245 25.03 17.05 -17.16
C VAL A 245 25.47 16.80 -18.60
N ALA A 246 25.20 15.61 -19.13
CA ALA A 246 25.49 15.24 -20.50
C ALA A 246 24.56 15.90 -21.53
N ASP A 247 23.27 16.11 -21.20
CA ASP A 247 22.28 16.61 -22.13
C ASP A 247 21.20 17.49 -21.46
N ARG A 248 21.06 18.73 -21.92
CA ARG A 248 20.08 19.70 -21.40
C ARG A 248 18.65 19.45 -21.87
N GLU A 249 18.44 18.59 -22.86
CA GLU A 249 17.11 18.25 -23.37
C GLU A 249 16.40 17.21 -22.50
N ILE A 250 17.15 16.49 -21.66
CA ILE A 250 16.61 15.51 -20.72
C ILE A 250 15.96 16.24 -19.53
N PRO A 251 14.73 15.85 -19.11
CA PRO A 251 14.10 16.42 -17.91
C PRO A 251 14.97 16.26 -16.66
N GLN A 252 14.94 17.26 -15.79
CA GLN A 252 15.74 17.28 -14.55
C GLN A 252 15.40 16.14 -13.57
N CYS A 253 14.26 15.47 -13.72
CA CYS A 253 13.88 14.32 -12.92
C CYS A 253 14.62 13.03 -13.33
N VAL A 254 15.22 12.98 -14.52
CA VAL A 254 15.97 11.81 -15.00
C VAL A 254 17.38 11.85 -14.42
N THR A 255 17.74 10.79 -13.69
CA THR A 255 19.02 10.65 -12.99
C THR A 255 19.80 9.42 -13.47
N LEU A 256 20.99 9.18 -12.91
CA LEU A 256 21.75 7.93 -13.11
C LEU A 256 20.91 6.67 -12.80
N ALA A 257 19.91 6.78 -11.92
CA ALA A 257 19.07 5.65 -11.56
C ALA A 257 18.24 5.19 -12.77
N HIS A 258 17.72 6.14 -13.54
CA HIS A 258 16.95 5.86 -14.74
C HIS A 258 17.83 5.22 -15.81
N ALA A 259 19.06 5.73 -15.98
CA ALA A 259 20.05 5.12 -16.86
C ALA A 259 20.31 3.67 -16.45
N LEU A 260 20.58 3.41 -15.16
CA LEU A 260 20.76 2.06 -14.63
C LEU A 260 19.57 1.17 -14.97
N ILE A 261 18.35 1.57 -14.61
CA ILE A 261 17.13 0.80 -14.83
C ILE A 261 17.01 0.40 -16.30
N THR A 262 17.13 1.35 -17.23
CA THR A 262 17.02 1.07 -18.68
C THR A 262 18.07 0.08 -19.18
N LEU A 263 19.24 0.04 -18.55
CA LEU A 263 20.35 -0.83 -18.94
C LEU A 263 20.29 -2.21 -18.28
N ILE A 264 19.55 -2.39 -17.17
CA ILE A 264 19.43 -3.66 -16.44
C ILE A 264 18.07 -4.37 -16.61
N CYS A 265 17.12 -3.78 -17.34
CA CYS A 265 15.82 -4.38 -17.60
C CYS A 265 15.92 -5.74 -18.33
N TRP A 266 15.10 -6.70 -17.94
CA TRP A 266 15.02 -8.01 -18.55
C TRP A 266 13.59 -8.56 -18.53
N SER A 267 12.97 -8.65 -19.70
CA SER A 267 11.67 -9.30 -19.90
C SER A 267 11.52 -9.81 -21.34
N PRO A 268 10.76 -10.91 -21.59
CA PRO A 268 10.34 -11.27 -22.95
C PRO A 268 9.23 -10.39 -23.49
N SER A 269 8.62 -9.55 -22.67
CA SER A 269 7.56 -8.67 -23.05
C SER A 269 8.06 -7.23 -23.13
N ALA A 270 7.66 -6.53 -24.19
CA ALA A 270 7.97 -5.11 -24.38
C ALA A 270 6.98 -4.21 -23.62
N ASN A 271 6.25 -4.75 -22.65
CA ASN A 271 5.09 -4.12 -22.06
C ASN A 271 5.44 -3.37 -20.77
N TYR A 272 5.93 -2.14 -20.94
CA TYR A 272 6.41 -1.30 -19.84
C TYR A 272 5.32 -0.43 -19.21
N ALA A 273 4.10 -0.38 -19.77
CA ALA A 273 3.14 0.71 -19.49
C ALA A 273 3.72 2.13 -19.69
N LEU A 274 4.78 2.27 -20.49
CA LEU A 274 5.30 3.55 -20.96
C LEU A 274 4.71 3.84 -22.35
N SER A 275 4.57 5.12 -22.73
CA SER A 275 4.50 5.47 -24.15
C SER A 275 5.90 5.41 -24.72
N TYR A 276 6.09 4.78 -25.88
CA TYR A 276 7.43 4.64 -26.42
C TYR A 276 7.48 4.47 -27.92
N ASN A 277 8.62 4.90 -28.46
CA ASN A 277 9.15 4.40 -29.70
C ASN A 277 9.53 2.91 -29.54
N LEU A 278 8.98 2.05 -30.40
CA LEU A 278 9.23 0.60 -30.40
C LEU A 278 10.73 0.23 -30.38
N GLU A 279 11.59 1.02 -31.00
CA GLU A 279 13.03 0.76 -31.04
C GLU A 279 13.73 1.04 -29.72
N ALA A 280 13.36 2.10 -28.99
CA ALA A 280 13.92 2.39 -27.67
C ALA A 280 13.56 1.29 -26.67
N VAL A 281 12.31 0.83 -26.70
CA VAL A 281 11.83 -0.24 -25.81
C VAL A 281 12.42 -1.61 -26.16
N LYS A 282 12.65 -1.90 -27.45
CA LYS A 282 13.37 -3.12 -27.84
C LYS A 282 14.77 -3.18 -27.23
N LYS A 283 15.45 -2.03 -27.07
CA LYS A 283 16.75 -1.96 -26.41
C LYS A 283 16.67 -2.17 -24.89
N MET A 284 15.61 -1.69 -24.24
CA MET A 284 15.40 -1.92 -22.80
C MET A 284 15.04 -3.36 -22.46
N LYS A 285 14.32 -4.05 -23.36
CA LYS A 285 13.77 -5.42 -23.16
C LYS A 285 14.80 -6.41 -22.64
N ARG A 286 15.99 -6.34 -23.20
CA ARG A 286 17.14 -7.16 -22.83
C ARG A 286 18.29 -6.21 -22.59
N GLY A 287 18.14 -5.41 -21.53
CA GLY A 287 19.11 -4.44 -21.05
C GLY A 287 20.48 -5.09 -21.01
N ARG A 288 21.43 -4.45 -21.69
CA ARG A 288 22.75 -5.05 -21.92
C ARG A 288 23.57 -5.20 -20.63
N TRP A 289 23.19 -4.56 -19.54
CA TRP A 289 23.84 -4.66 -18.23
C TRP A 289 23.07 -5.57 -17.25
N ALA A 290 22.01 -6.25 -17.68
CA ALA A 290 21.23 -7.14 -16.82
C ALA A 290 22.11 -8.20 -16.15
N GLY A 291 22.17 -8.17 -14.82
CA GLY A 291 22.95 -9.09 -13.97
C GLY A 291 24.44 -8.72 -13.78
N ASP A 292 24.88 -7.57 -14.29
CA ASP A 292 26.25 -7.08 -14.10
C ASP A 292 26.46 -6.46 -12.70
N ARG A 293 27.73 -6.16 -12.37
CA ARG A 293 28.14 -5.55 -11.09
C ARG A 293 28.29 -4.05 -11.22
N PHE A 294 27.72 -3.28 -10.29
CA PHE A 294 27.69 -1.82 -10.38
C PHE A 294 28.32 -1.11 -9.19
N ARG A 295 28.82 0.10 -9.43
CA ARG A 295 29.13 1.08 -8.38
C ARG A 295 28.99 2.51 -8.91
N ILE A 296 28.75 3.46 -8.02
CA ILE A 296 28.81 4.89 -8.32
C ILE A 296 30.14 5.44 -7.79
N VAL A 297 30.84 6.21 -8.64
CA VAL A 297 32.10 6.90 -8.32
C VAL A 297 32.01 8.37 -8.70
N THR A 298 33.01 9.16 -8.28
CA THR A 298 33.18 10.55 -8.74
C THR A 298 33.96 10.59 -10.06
N GLU A 299 33.80 11.65 -10.86
CA GLU A 299 34.62 11.90 -12.07
C GLU A 299 36.14 11.86 -11.79
N VAL A 300 36.57 12.32 -10.61
CA VAL A 300 37.99 12.26 -10.22
C VAL A 300 38.48 10.81 -10.13
N ALA A 301 37.69 9.94 -9.51
CA ALA A 301 38.00 8.51 -9.42
C ALA A 301 37.86 7.81 -10.79
N LEU A 302 36.94 8.28 -11.66
CA LEU A 302 36.82 7.77 -13.02
C LEU A 302 38.08 8.08 -13.85
N ALA A 303 38.68 9.27 -13.73
CA ALA A 303 39.87 9.64 -14.50
C ALA A 303 41.04 8.66 -14.27
N GLU A 304 41.19 8.15 -13.04
CA GLU A 304 42.16 7.10 -12.71
C GLU A 304 41.80 5.76 -13.37
N MET A 305 40.51 5.47 -13.52
CA MET A 305 40.00 4.24 -14.14
C MET A 305 40.07 4.27 -15.67
N GLU A 306 39.88 5.43 -16.33
CA GLU A 306 39.92 5.54 -17.79
C GLU A 306 41.26 5.10 -18.38
N GLU A 307 42.36 5.29 -17.66
CA GLU A 307 43.69 4.77 -18.03
C GLU A 307 43.71 3.24 -18.15
N GLU A 308 42.77 2.53 -17.52
CA GLU A 308 42.62 1.08 -17.55
C GLU A 308 41.70 0.56 -18.69
N GLY A 309 41.30 1.43 -19.62
CA GLY A 309 40.55 1.08 -20.82
C GLY A 309 39.03 0.99 -20.62
N TRP A 310 38.46 1.84 -19.78
CA TRP A 310 37.02 1.95 -19.60
C TRP A 310 36.33 2.63 -20.79
N THR A 311 35.13 2.18 -21.14
CA THR A 311 34.35 2.72 -22.28
C THR A 311 33.22 3.62 -21.79
N ASP A 312 33.19 4.86 -22.28
CA ASP A 312 32.07 5.77 -22.09
C ASP A 312 30.89 5.32 -22.95
N VAL A 313 29.74 5.12 -22.32
CA VAL A 313 28.50 4.73 -23.01
C VAL A 313 27.35 5.65 -22.65
N THR A 314 27.68 6.87 -22.20
CA THR A 314 26.71 7.90 -21.83
C THR A 314 25.75 8.21 -22.97
N GLU A 315 26.24 8.36 -24.21
CA GLU A 315 25.39 8.70 -25.37
C GLU A 315 24.36 7.61 -25.69
N ASP A 316 24.74 6.33 -25.57
CA ASP A 316 23.81 5.23 -25.80
C ASP A 316 22.63 5.25 -24.79
N ALA A 317 22.95 5.57 -23.53
CA ALA A 317 21.96 5.66 -22.46
C ALA A 317 21.08 6.92 -22.60
N THR A 318 21.68 8.08 -22.88
CA THR A 318 20.96 9.36 -23.04
C THR A 318 19.99 9.32 -24.22
N VAL A 319 20.34 8.67 -25.34
CA VAL A 319 19.42 8.50 -26.48
C VAL A 319 18.16 7.72 -26.08
N ILE A 320 18.29 6.64 -25.31
CA ILE A 320 17.14 5.88 -24.82
C ILE A 320 16.30 6.74 -23.88
N LEU A 321 16.94 7.41 -22.92
CA LEU A 321 16.27 8.26 -21.94
C LEU A 321 15.56 9.46 -22.58
N ARG A 322 16.16 10.08 -23.61
CA ARG A 322 15.55 11.19 -24.36
C ARG A 322 14.28 10.74 -25.06
N HIS A 323 14.31 9.61 -25.76
CA HIS A 323 13.12 9.06 -26.40
C HIS A 323 12.01 8.71 -25.40
N LEU A 324 12.35 8.13 -24.26
CA LEU A 324 11.37 7.87 -23.20
C LEU A 324 10.81 9.18 -22.64
N ALA A 325 11.66 10.18 -22.38
CA ALA A 325 11.25 11.46 -21.84
C ALA A 325 10.37 12.26 -22.81
N GLU A 326 10.69 12.29 -24.10
CA GLU A 326 9.92 12.99 -25.13
C GLU A 326 8.51 12.39 -25.31
N GLU A 327 8.44 11.06 -25.46
CA GLU A 327 7.19 10.34 -25.64
C GLU A 327 6.31 10.39 -24.39
N ASN A 328 6.92 10.39 -23.20
CA ASN A 328 6.18 10.46 -21.93
C ASN A 328 5.95 11.89 -21.43
N ARG A 329 6.59 12.91 -22.03
CA ARG A 329 6.27 14.33 -21.77
C ARG A 329 4.83 14.68 -22.08
N VAL A 330 4.24 13.98 -23.05
CA VAL A 330 2.83 14.12 -23.46
C VAL A 330 1.95 13.07 -22.76
N VAL A 331 2.54 11.97 -22.30
CA VAL A 331 1.82 10.77 -21.80
C VAL A 331 1.78 10.64 -20.27
N VAL A 332 2.12 11.71 -19.55
CA VAL A 332 1.58 11.90 -18.17
C VAL A 332 0.04 11.75 -18.15
N VAL A 333 -0.63 11.84 -19.30
CA VAL A 333 -2.09 11.73 -19.51
C VAL A 333 -2.58 10.33 -19.99
N LYS A 334 -1.78 9.24 -19.97
CA LYS A 334 -2.34 7.87 -20.26
C LYS A 334 -2.01 6.79 -19.24
N MET A 335 -1.58 7.18 -18.06
CA MET A 335 -1.26 6.19 -17.04
C MET A 335 -2.49 5.55 -16.41
N GLY A 336 -3.72 5.85 -16.83
CA GLY A 336 -4.91 5.58 -16.04
C GLY A 336 -4.95 6.54 -14.87
N GLN A 337 -6.13 7.07 -14.59
CA GLN A 337 -6.35 7.85 -13.37
C GLN A 337 -6.67 6.89 -12.22
N ASP A 338 -6.30 7.26 -11.00
CA ASP A 338 -6.76 6.56 -9.80
C ASP A 338 -8.21 6.92 -9.56
N TRP A 339 -8.99 5.96 -9.08
CA TRP A 339 -10.40 6.18 -8.77
C TRP A 339 -10.60 6.10 -7.26
N ALA A 340 -11.73 6.51 -6.72
CA ALA A 340 -12.10 6.20 -5.36
C ALA A 340 -13.60 6.39 -5.17
N ILE A 341 -14.24 5.48 -4.42
CA ILE A 341 -15.67 5.58 -4.10
C ILE A 341 -15.85 6.30 -2.76
N TYR A 342 -16.69 7.32 -2.74
CA TYR A 342 -16.97 8.15 -1.58
C TYR A 342 -18.45 8.12 -1.23
N ASN A 343 -18.75 8.05 0.06
CA ASN A 343 -20.02 8.39 0.66
C ASN A 343 -19.96 9.84 1.14
N ILE A 344 -20.67 10.72 0.43
CA ILE A 344 -20.66 12.16 0.68
C ILE A 344 -21.33 12.48 2.02
N ASP A 345 -22.46 11.83 2.31
CA ASP A 345 -23.26 12.13 3.50
C ASP A 345 -22.56 11.76 4.80
N ARG A 346 -21.75 10.69 4.78
CA ARG A 346 -21.00 10.22 5.95
C ARG A 346 -19.55 10.69 6.00
N LYS A 347 -19.05 11.31 4.92
CA LYS A 347 -17.63 11.63 4.74
C LYS A 347 -16.74 10.40 4.92
N GLU A 348 -17.08 9.33 4.22
CA GLU A 348 -16.35 8.06 4.24
C GLU A 348 -15.93 7.70 2.82
N TYR A 349 -14.78 7.04 2.64
CA TYR A 349 -14.40 6.47 1.34
C TYR A 349 -14.19 4.96 1.42
N TYR A 350 -14.55 4.24 0.36
CA TYR A 350 -14.44 2.80 0.27
C TYR A 350 -13.00 2.41 -0.09
N TYR A 351 -12.30 1.76 0.83
CA TYR A 351 -10.93 1.31 0.60
C TYR A 351 -10.81 0.27 -0.52
N GLY A 352 -9.61 0.17 -1.09
CA GLY A 352 -9.34 -0.68 -2.25
C GLY A 352 -9.80 -0.06 -3.56
N SER A 353 -10.49 1.09 -3.51
CA SER A 353 -10.85 1.82 -4.72
C SER A 353 -9.79 2.83 -5.18
N SER A 354 -8.84 3.23 -4.33
CA SER A 354 -7.76 4.22 -4.56
C SER A 354 -6.61 3.74 -5.46
N VAL A 355 -6.93 3.03 -6.54
CA VAL A 355 -6.02 2.60 -7.61
C VAL A 355 -6.72 2.70 -8.96
N LYS A 356 -6.06 2.31 -10.05
CA LYS A 356 -6.62 2.40 -11.40
C LYS A 356 -7.85 1.53 -11.53
N LEU A 357 -8.92 2.05 -12.11
CA LEU A 357 -10.21 1.33 -12.17
C LEU A 357 -10.08 -0.05 -12.81
N GLY A 358 -9.28 -0.21 -13.85
CA GLY A 358 -9.02 -1.52 -14.47
C GLY A 358 -8.34 -2.56 -13.58
N GLU A 359 -7.70 -2.15 -12.48
CA GLU A 359 -7.02 -3.05 -11.56
C GLU A 359 -7.94 -3.61 -10.49
N TRP A 360 -9.00 -2.88 -10.11
CA TRP A 360 -9.89 -3.29 -9.01
C TRP A 360 -11.36 -3.41 -9.41
N PHE A 361 -11.76 -2.98 -10.62
CA PHE A 361 -13.16 -3.04 -11.04
C PHE A 361 -13.73 -4.46 -10.98
N PHE A 362 -12.93 -5.47 -11.34
CA PHE A 362 -13.34 -6.89 -11.36
C PHE A 362 -13.10 -7.64 -10.04
N ASP A 363 -12.65 -6.95 -8.99
CA ASP A 363 -12.48 -7.53 -7.66
C ASP A 363 -13.82 -7.81 -6.96
N ASP A 364 -13.76 -8.51 -5.82
CA ASP A 364 -14.93 -8.75 -4.99
C ASP A 364 -15.41 -7.47 -4.26
N HIS A 365 -16.39 -6.80 -4.86
CA HIS A 365 -17.08 -5.63 -4.27
C HIS A 365 -18.21 -5.99 -3.29
N TYR A 366 -18.20 -7.18 -2.70
CA TYR A 366 -19.15 -7.58 -1.65
C TYR A 366 -19.14 -6.63 -0.45
N GLY A 367 -17.94 -6.19 -0.09
CA GLY A 367 -17.68 -4.77 -0.13
C GLY A 367 -18.77 -3.74 0.17
N LEU A 368 -18.86 -2.93 -0.87
CA LEU A 368 -19.81 -1.90 -1.17
C LEU A 368 -21.25 -2.42 -1.17
N MET A 369 -21.48 -3.65 -1.63
CA MET A 369 -22.81 -4.29 -1.57
C MET A 369 -23.38 -4.27 -0.16
N GLN A 370 -22.59 -4.74 0.81
CA GLN A 370 -23.02 -4.79 2.21
C GLN A 370 -23.20 -3.41 2.83
N ALA A 371 -22.41 -2.43 2.40
CA ALA A 371 -22.63 -1.06 2.84
C ALA A 371 -24.00 -0.56 2.38
N LEU A 372 -24.42 -0.85 1.15
CA LEU A 372 -25.65 -0.34 0.54
C LEU A 372 -26.91 -1.14 0.88
N ARG A 373 -26.79 -2.38 1.35
CA ARG A 373 -27.93 -3.20 1.72
C ARG A 373 -28.72 -2.58 2.87
N VAL A 374 -30.04 -2.54 2.72
CA VAL A 374 -30.96 -2.28 3.83
C VAL A 374 -30.89 -3.49 4.74
N LYS A 375 -30.28 -3.32 5.91
CA LYS A 375 -30.07 -4.41 6.85
C LYS A 375 -31.41 -4.84 7.43
N ALA A 376 -31.75 -6.12 7.29
CA ALA A 376 -32.73 -6.75 8.16
C ALA A 376 -32.26 -6.64 9.62
N PRO A 377 -33.17 -6.65 10.61
CA PRO A 377 -32.79 -6.73 12.01
C PRO A 377 -31.79 -7.86 12.20
N MET A 378 -30.55 -7.50 12.59
CA MET A 378 -29.52 -8.50 12.76
C MET A 378 -29.91 -9.41 13.91
N SER A 379 -29.71 -10.70 13.71
CA SER A 379 -29.91 -11.73 14.72
C SER A 379 -28.90 -12.82 14.43
N PHE A 380 -28.44 -13.52 15.47
CA PHE A 380 -27.46 -14.57 15.27
C PHE A 380 -28.01 -15.57 14.25
N SER A 381 -27.14 -16.03 13.36
CA SER A 381 -27.42 -17.07 12.39
C SER A 381 -28.05 -18.28 13.08
N ARG A 382 -28.88 -19.00 12.33
CA ARG A 382 -29.53 -20.21 12.82
C ARG A 382 -28.50 -21.19 13.40
N ASP A 383 -27.33 -21.31 12.78
CA ASP A 383 -26.26 -22.17 13.26
C ASP A 383 -25.69 -21.74 14.61
N ILE A 384 -25.47 -20.44 14.83
CA ILE A 384 -25.01 -19.92 16.12
C ILE A 384 -26.09 -20.14 17.18
N LYS A 385 -27.37 -19.86 16.85
CA LYS A 385 -28.50 -20.11 17.74
C LYS A 385 -28.65 -21.59 18.07
N ASP A 386 -28.54 -22.47 17.08
CA ASP A 386 -28.63 -23.91 17.26
C ASP A 386 -27.47 -24.42 18.12
N ARG A 387 -26.25 -23.89 17.95
CA ARG A 387 -25.10 -24.19 18.83
C ARG A 387 -25.26 -23.65 20.25
N LEU A 388 -25.84 -22.46 20.41
CA LEU A 388 -26.17 -21.87 21.70
C LEU A 388 -27.23 -22.70 22.44
N ASN A 389 -28.19 -23.25 21.68
CA ASN A 389 -29.27 -24.09 22.17
C ASN A 389 -28.85 -25.56 22.39
N ALA A 390 -27.87 -26.06 21.63
CA ALA A 390 -27.39 -27.43 21.73
C ALA A 390 -26.48 -27.64 22.95
N GLY A 391 -26.55 -28.83 23.56
CA GLY A 391 -25.69 -29.23 24.67
C GLY A 391 -26.10 -28.66 26.04
N LYS A 392 -25.54 -29.25 27.10
CA LYS A 392 -25.82 -28.80 28.48
C LYS A 392 -25.09 -27.48 28.74
N ARG A 393 -25.83 -26.44 29.14
CA ARG A 393 -25.21 -25.25 29.73
C ARG A 393 -24.46 -25.69 30.97
N ALA A 394 -23.14 -25.51 30.99
CA ALA A 394 -22.36 -25.78 32.20
C ALA A 394 -22.97 -24.95 33.35
N THR A 395 -23.29 -25.58 34.48
CA THR A 395 -23.72 -24.87 35.69
C THR A 395 -22.61 -23.92 36.12
N GLN A 396 -22.73 -22.66 35.73
CA GLN A 396 -21.75 -21.63 36.05
C GLN A 396 -21.87 -21.28 37.53
N ARG A 397 -20.89 -21.70 38.34
CA ARG A 397 -20.85 -21.40 39.78
C ARG A 397 -20.19 -20.04 40.10
N SER A 398 -19.68 -19.36 39.09
CA SER A 398 -18.99 -18.07 39.25
C SER A 398 -19.95 -17.00 39.80
N LYS A 399 -19.40 -16.11 40.65
CA LYS A 399 -20.14 -14.94 41.18
C LYS A 399 -20.59 -14.00 40.06
N LEU A 400 -19.95 -14.02 38.90
CA LEU A 400 -20.31 -13.22 37.74
C LEU A 400 -21.76 -13.49 37.28
N PHE A 401 -22.21 -14.75 37.32
CA PHE A 401 -23.58 -15.13 36.94
C PHE A 401 -24.62 -14.93 38.04
N LYS A 402 -24.20 -14.36 39.18
CA LYS A 402 -25.13 -13.83 40.19
C LYS A 402 -25.43 -12.36 39.99
N LEU A 403 -24.74 -11.70 39.05
CA LEU A 403 -25.03 -10.32 38.70
C LEU A 403 -26.36 -10.27 37.93
N PRO A 404 -27.18 -9.22 38.17
CA PRO A 404 -28.32 -8.91 37.30
C PRO A 404 -27.86 -8.68 35.85
N ASN A 405 -28.73 -8.99 34.89
CA ASN A 405 -28.43 -8.82 33.46
C ASN A 405 -28.07 -7.37 33.13
N GLU A 406 -28.68 -6.39 33.80
CA GLU A 406 -28.41 -4.97 33.62
C GLU A 406 -26.94 -4.62 33.92
N ILE A 407 -26.32 -5.30 34.89
CA ILE A 407 -24.90 -5.10 35.21
C ILE A 407 -24.02 -5.76 34.15
N LEU A 408 -24.42 -6.92 33.62
CA LEU A 408 -23.70 -7.56 32.51
C LEU A 408 -23.79 -6.71 31.23
N ASP A 409 -24.93 -6.07 30.97
CA ASP A 409 -25.11 -5.13 29.88
C ASP A 409 -24.20 -3.91 30.03
N MET A 410 -24.06 -3.37 31.25
CA MET A 410 -23.10 -2.29 31.51
C MET A 410 -21.66 -2.74 31.27
N VAL A 411 -21.29 -3.97 31.66
CA VAL A 411 -19.95 -4.51 31.38
C VAL A 411 -19.73 -4.59 29.87
N PHE A 412 -20.67 -5.14 29.10
CA PHE A 412 -20.56 -5.21 27.65
C PHE A 412 -20.49 -3.83 26.99
N ALA A 413 -21.28 -2.86 27.46
CA ALA A 413 -21.26 -1.49 26.94
C ALA A 413 -19.90 -0.78 27.14
N GLU A 414 -19.16 -1.13 28.19
CA GLU A 414 -17.80 -0.61 28.43
C GLU A 414 -16.73 -1.29 27.55
N LEU A 415 -17.00 -2.48 26.99
CA LEU A 415 -16.11 -3.18 26.06
C LEU A 415 -16.21 -2.57 24.66
N LYS A 416 -15.64 -1.37 24.49
CA LYS A 416 -15.65 -0.61 23.23
C LYS A 416 -14.83 -1.24 22.11
N ASP A 417 -13.89 -2.13 22.46
CA ASP A 417 -13.10 -2.92 21.52
C ASP A 417 -13.82 -4.21 21.17
N GLY A 418 -13.97 -4.47 19.87
CA GLY A 418 -14.65 -5.65 19.35
C GLY A 418 -14.00 -6.97 19.83
N LYS A 419 -12.66 -7.00 19.98
CA LYS A 419 -11.98 -8.22 20.48
C LYS A 419 -12.31 -8.48 21.93
N ALA A 420 -12.21 -7.45 22.77
CA ALA A 420 -12.50 -7.57 24.19
C ALA A 420 -13.94 -8.04 24.43
N LEU A 421 -14.90 -7.48 23.68
CA LEU A 421 -16.30 -7.93 23.71
C LEU A 421 -16.44 -9.39 23.28
N LEU A 422 -15.83 -9.76 22.15
CA LEU A 422 -15.90 -11.11 21.62
C LEU A 422 -15.31 -12.14 22.59
N TYR A 423 -14.10 -11.89 23.09
CA TYR A 423 -13.42 -12.77 24.03
C TYR A 423 -14.18 -12.93 25.33
N PHE A 424 -14.78 -11.85 25.84
CA PHE A 424 -15.62 -11.95 27.03
C PHE A 424 -16.89 -12.77 26.76
N ALA A 425 -17.57 -12.53 25.64
CA ALA A 425 -18.75 -13.26 25.23
C ALA A 425 -18.51 -14.77 25.09
N ILE A 426 -17.42 -15.18 24.43
CA ILE A 426 -17.15 -16.60 24.15
C ILE A 426 -16.70 -17.40 25.38
N THR A 427 -16.39 -16.75 26.51
CA THR A 427 -15.99 -17.48 27.74
C THR A 427 -17.07 -18.44 28.23
N CYS A 428 -18.36 -18.17 27.94
CA CYS A 428 -19.43 -19.15 28.14
C CYS A 428 -20.68 -18.86 27.31
N LYS A 429 -21.52 -19.88 27.11
CA LYS A 429 -22.79 -19.77 26.35
C LYS A 429 -23.77 -18.73 26.89
N ALA A 430 -23.79 -18.48 28.21
CA ALA A 430 -24.69 -17.51 28.80
C ALA A 430 -24.28 -16.07 28.47
N LEU A 431 -22.98 -15.76 28.53
CA LEU A 431 -22.45 -14.45 28.12
C LEU A 431 -22.57 -14.27 26.62
N LEU A 432 -22.27 -15.29 25.81
CA LEU A 432 -22.45 -15.22 24.35
C LEU A 432 -23.91 -14.94 23.97
N SER A 433 -24.86 -15.67 24.58
CA SER A 433 -26.29 -15.42 24.35
C SER A 433 -26.73 -14.03 24.80
N HIS A 434 -26.14 -13.47 25.86
CA HIS A 434 -26.49 -12.14 26.36
C HIS A 434 -25.87 -11.02 25.52
N SER A 435 -24.70 -11.26 24.94
CA SER A 435 -23.94 -10.29 24.14
C SER A 435 -24.51 -10.01 22.75
N GLU A 436 -25.54 -10.73 22.29
CA GLU A 436 -26.07 -10.66 20.92
C GLU A 436 -26.32 -9.21 20.45
N HIS A 437 -27.06 -8.43 21.23
CA HIS A 437 -27.36 -7.04 20.88
C HIS A 437 -26.13 -6.12 20.95
N HIS A 438 -25.15 -6.42 21.82
CA HIS A 438 -23.89 -5.66 21.88
C HIS A 438 -23.00 -5.94 20.69
N PHE A 439 -22.95 -7.19 20.20
CA PHE A 439 -22.29 -7.51 18.93
C PHE A 439 -22.91 -6.74 17.79
N PHE A 440 -24.23 -6.64 17.72
CA PHE A 440 -24.88 -5.86 16.67
C PHE A 440 -24.59 -4.38 16.77
N HIS A 441 -24.62 -3.79 17.96
CA HIS A 441 -24.24 -2.40 18.13
C HIS A 441 -22.78 -2.14 17.71
N ILE A 442 -21.86 -3.04 18.08
CA ILE A 442 -20.46 -2.99 17.63
C ILE A 442 -20.36 -3.17 16.11
N TYR A 443 -21.10 -4.11 15.55
CA TYR A 443 -21.12 -4.39 14.12
C TYR A 443 -21.67 -3.21 13.32
N GLU A 444 -22.74 -2.56 13.78
CA GLU A 444 -23.29 -1.34 13.17
C GLU A 444 -22.29 -0.19 13.22
N ARG A 445 -21.54 -0.08 14.31
CA ARG A 445 -20.47 0.91 14.47
C ARG A 445 -19.32 0.67 13.50
N PHE A 446 -18.94 -0.57 13.26
CA PHE A 446 -17.83 -0.94 12.37
C PHE A 446 -18.25 -1.11 10.90
N ASN A 447 -19.52 -1.39 10.64
CA ASN A 447 -20.10 -1.49 9.30
C ASN A 447 -21.22 -0.45 9.13
N PRO A 448 -20.92 0.85 9.17
CA PRO A 448 -21.92 1.89 8.95
C PRO A 448 -22.59 1.67 7.59
N SER A 449 -23.92 1.64 7.56
CA SER A 449 -24.61 1.43 6.29
C SER A 449 -24.61 2.71 5.43
N TRP A 450 -24.30 2.54 4.16
CA TRP A 450 -24.41 3.54 3.11
C TRP A 450 -25.78 3.56 2.44
N HIS A 451 -26.75 2.76 2.90
CA HIS A 451 -28.12 2.86 2.37
C HIS A 451 -28.62 4.31 2.52
N ASP A 452 -29.27 4.82 1.48
CA ASP A 452 -29.79 6.19 1.35
C ASP A 452 -28.77 7.32 1.39
N CYS A 453 -27.49 7.00 1.27
CA CYS A 453 -26.43 7.99 1.20
C CYS A 453 -26.12 8.35 -0.26
N ARG A 454 -25.67 9.60 -0.48
CA ARG A 454 -25.08 10.05 -1.74
C ARG A 454 -23.73 9.37 -1.96
N VAL A 455 -23.60 8.61 -3.04
CA VAL A 455 -22.37 7.89 -3.40
C VAL A 455 -21.82 8.38 -4.73
N VAL A 456 -20.51 8.52 -4.82
CA VAL A 456 -19.79 8.90 -6.05
C VAL A 456 -18.50 8.10 -6.18
N CYS A 457 -18.07 7.78 -7.40
CA CYS A 457 -16.74 7.27 -7.69
C CYS A 457 -15.97 8.35 -8.46
N LEU A 458 -14.94 8.95 -7.87
CA LEU A 458 -14.19 10.05 -8.48
C LEU A 458 -12.85 9.59 -9.01
N GLY A 459 -12.46 10.08 -10.18
CA GLY A 459 -11.10 9.99 -10.67
C GLY A 459 -10.20 11.11 -10.14
N ASP A 460 -8.91 10.85 -10.00
CA ASP A 460 -7.92 11.78 -9.45
C ASP A 460 -7.49 12.90 -10.42
N TRP A 461 -7.86 12.80 -11.70
CA TRP A 461 -7.59 13.83 -12.72
C TRP A 461 -8.64 14.94 -12.78
N MET A 462 -9.56 15.00 -11.83
CA MET A 462 -10.37 16.19 -11.61
C MET A 462 -9.42 17.38 -11.42
N ASP A 463 -9.39 18.35 -12.33
CA ASP A 463 -8.42 19.45 -12.28
C ASP A 463 -8.89 20.56 -11.33
N GLN A 464 -8.57 21.85 -11.56
CA GLN A 464 -9.09 22.97 -10.74
C GLN A 464 -10.39 23.58 -11.26
N ASP A 465 -10.71 23.35 -12.53
CA ASP A 465 -11.85 23.94 -13.21
C ASP A 465 -13.00 22.92 -13.36
N ASP A 466 -12.72 21.63 -13.20
CA ASP A 466 -13.72 20.59 -13.22
C ASP A 466 -14.65 20.69 -12.02
N THR A 467 -15.93 20.90 -12.32
CA THR A 467 -17.00 20.86 -11.35
C THR A 467 -17.66 19.49 -11.36
N LEU A 468 -17.90 18.94 -10.17
CA LEU A 468 -18.84 17.85 -10.01
C LEU A 468 -20.20 18.23 -10.63
N PRO A 469 -21.00 17.26 -11.10
CA PRO A 469 -22.33 17.55 -11.62
C PRO A 469 -23.15 18.40 -10.65
N PRO A 470 -23.97 19.35 -11.17
CA PRO A 470 -24.84 20.14 -10.31
C PRO A 470 -25.72 19.25 -9.43
N GLY A 471 -25.80 19.57 -8.14
CA GLY A 471 -26.63 18.86 -7.18
C GLY A 471 -25.94 17.71 -6.42
N VAL A 472 -24.73 17.30 -6.82
CA VAL A 472 -23.94 16.29 -6.08
C VAL A 472 -23.58 16.79 -4.69
N LEU A 473 -23.10 18.03 -4.62
CA LEU A 473 -22.75 18.71 -3.37
C LEU A 473 -23.77 19.81 -3.08
N THR A 474 -24.08 19.98 -1.80
CA THR A 474 -24.81 21.14 -1.30
C THR A 474 -23.95 22.40 -1.43
N GLN A 475 -24.57 23.58 -1.42
CA GLN A 475 -23.84 24.85 -1.50
C GLN A 475 -22.75 24.98 -0.42
N ARG A 476 -23.06 24.55 0.81
CA ARG A 476 -22.09 24.54 1.92
C ARG A 476 -20.93 23.57 1.69
N GLU A 477 -21.19 22.40 1.12
CA GLU A 477 -20.15 21.44 0.77
C GLU A 477 -19.27 21.96 -0.38
N LEU A 478 -19.86 22.63 -1.38
CA LEU A 478 -19.11 23.28 -2.45
C LEU A 478 -18.17 24.37 -1.92
N GLU A 479 -18.67 25.23 -1.02
CA GLU A 479 -17.86 26.26 -0.36
C GLU A 479 -16.72 25.65 0.45
N TRP A 480 -17.00 24.57 1.19
CA TRP A 480 -15.97 23.84 1.92
C TRP A 480 -14.92 23.23 0.98
N VAL A 481 -15.32 22.48 -0.05
CA VAL A 481 -14.40 21.89 -1.03
C VAL A 481 -13.58 22.97 -1.72
N ALA A 482 -14.19 24.08 -2.14
CA ALA A 482 -13.48 25.19 -2.76
C ALA A 482 -12.42 25.81 -1.83
N SER A 483 -12.73 25.93 -0.53
CA SER A 483 -11.78 26.45 0.46
C SER A 483 -10.56 25.54 0.66
N GLU A 484 -10.75 24.23 0.64
CA GLU A 484 -9.69 23.23 0.82
C GLU A 484 -8.91 22.95 -0.47
N ARG A 485 -9.54 23.08 -1.65
CA ARG A 485 -8.93 22.84 -2.97
C ARG A 485 -7.73 23.74 -3.21
N HIS A 486 -7.73 24.97 -2.67
CA HIS A 486 -6.58 25.87 -2.74
C HIS A 486 -5.31 25.29 -2.10
N ALA A 487 -5.45 24.44 -1.08
CA ALA A 487 -4.32 23.81 -0.40
C ALA A 487 -3.93 22.46 -1.01
N LEU A 488 -4.92 21.66 -1.45
CA LEU A 488 -4.73 20.26 -1.86
C LEU A 488 -4.74 20.03 -3.39
N GLY A 489 -5.01 21.06 -4.18
CA GLY A 489 -4.95 21.01 -5.65
C GLY A 489 -6.27 20.62 -6.30
N ASN A 490 -6.91 19.51 -5.90
CA ASN A 490 -8.16 19.04 -6.51
C ASN A 490 -9.17 18.38 -5.54
N CYS A 491 -10.39 18.14 -6.02
CA CYS A 491 -11.49 17.57 -5.24
C CYS A 491 -11.20 16.14 -4.75
N TYR A 492 -10.51 15.33 -5.56
CA TYR A 492 -10.12 13.96 -5.18
C TYR A 492 -9.21 13.97 -3.95
N ALA A 493 -8.18 14.81 -3.94
CA ALA A 493 -7.27 14.99 -2.81
C ALA A 493 -7.99 15.53 -1.57
N VAL A 494 -8.93 16.47 -1.72
CA VAL A 494 -9.77 16.95 -0.61
C VAL A 494 -10.55 15.79 0.01
N PHE A 495 -11.21 14.96 -0.80
CA PHE A 495 -12.01 13.87 -0.27
C PHE A 495 -11.12 12.81 0.36
N LEU A 496 -10.01 12.44 -0.28
CA LEU A 496 -9.05 11.48 0.26
C LEU A 496 -8.44 11.93 1.61
N GLN A 497 -8.17 13.23 1.77
CA GLN A 497 -7.60 13.79 2.99
C GLN A 497 -8.60 13.87 4.15
N TYR A 498 -9.85 14.23 3.86
CA TYR A 498 -10.84 14.56 4.89
C TYR A 498 -11.91 13.50 5.12
N TYR A 499 -12.03 12.51 4.24
CA TYR A 499 -12.99 11.43 4.41
C TYR A 499 -12.32 10.31 5.18
N ASP A 500 -13.04 9.77 6.15
CA ASP A 500 -12.56 8.65 6.93
C ASP A 500 -12.50 7.40 6.04
N ASP A 501 -11.39 6.68 6.15
CA ASP A 501 -11.23 5.39 5.50
C ASP A 501 -12.26 4.39 6.07
N TYR A 502 -13.22 4.00 5.24
CA TYR A 502 -14.24 3.02 5.61
C TYR A 502 -13.62 1.66 5.96
N SER A 503 -12.50 1.25 5.35
CA SER A 503 -11.86 -0.04 5.70
C SER A 503 -11.22 -0.05 7.07
N LYS A 504 -10.69 1.09 7.54
CA LYS A 504 -10.23 1.22 8.93
C LYS A 504 -11.35 0.96 9.92
N ARG A 505 -12.62 0.98 9.48
CA ARG A 505 -13.79 0.61 10.27
C ARG A 505 -14.34 -0.78 9.93
N ARG A 506 -14.25 -1.23 8.68
CA ARG A 506 -14.86 -2.47 8.18
C ARG A 506 -14.07 -3.76 8.46
N ASP A 507 -12.75 -3.75 8.25
CA ASP A 507 -11.89 -4.92 8.51
C ASP A 507 -11.33 -5.06 9.95
N PRO A 508 -11.46 -4.10 10.89
CA PRO A 508 -11.10 -4.35 12.28
C PRO A 508 -11.91 -5.50 12.88
N PHE A 509 -13.20 -5.68 12.62
CA PHE A 509 -13.87 -6.69 13.44
C PHE A 509 -13.32 -8.10 13.18
N ARG A 510 -13.13 -8.50 11.91
CA ARG A 510 -12.50 -9.79 11.59
C ARG A 510 -10.98 -9.75 11.73
N ALA A 511 -10.27 -8.82 11.08
CA ALA A 511 -8.81 -8.78 11.14
C ALA A 511 -8.29 -8.37 12.53
N SER A 512 -8.99 -7.53 13.29
CA SER A 512 -8.64 -7.27 14.69
C SER A 512 -8.96 -8.51 15.53
N CYS A 513 -10.15 -9.13 15.47
CA CYS A 513 -10.45 -10.31 16.30
C CYS A 513 -9.63 -11.56 15.95
N LEU A 514 -9.38 -11.82 14.66
CA LEU A 514 -8.71 -13.03 14.19
C LEU A 514 -7.27 -12.82 13.71
N GLY A 515 -6.87 -11.61 13.32
CA GLY A 515 -5.53 -11.36 12.74
C GLY A 515 -4.39 -11.60 13.72
N GLY A 516 -4.62 -11.55 15.03
CA GLY A 516 -3.64 -12.02 16.03
C GLY A 516 -3.59 -13.53 16.20
N LEU A 517 -4.66 -14.25 15.81
CA LEU A 517 -4.79 -15.70 15.94
C LEU A 517 -4.33 -16.44 14.67
N GLY A 518 -4.39 -15.79 13.51
CA GLY A 518 -4.09 -16.40 12.20
C GLY A 518 -2.61 -16.73 11.98
N TRP A 519 -1.68 -15.90 12.49
CA TRP A 519 -0.24 -16.15 12.34
C TRP A 519 0.27 -17.33 13.18
N ASP A 520 -0.43 -17.67 14.27
CA ASP A 520 -0.10 -18.82 15.12
C ASP A 520 -0.73 -20.13 14.61
N TYR A 521 -1.62 -20.03 13.61
CA TYR A 521 -2.45 -21.13 13.12
C TYR A 521 -1.71 -22.10 12.20
N SER A 522 -0.71 -21.61 11.45
CA SER A 522 0.17 -22.46 10.63
C SER A 522 1.20 -23.21 11.47
N ALA A 523 1.38 -22.85 12.75
CA ALA A 523 2.44 -23.37 13.60
C ALA A 523 2.05 -24.57 14.50
N TYR A 524 0.76 -24.94 14.67
CA TYR A 524 0.39 -25.96 15.67
C TYR A 524 -0.75 -26.95 15.33
N HIS A 525 -0.56 -28.21 15.79
CA HIS A 525 -1.57 -29.26 15.92
C HIS A 525 -2.61 -28.93 17.00
N LEU A 526 -3.61 -28.12 16.65
CA LEU A 526 -4.68 -27.73 17.57
C LEU A 526 -5.59 -28.92 17.96
N SER A 527 -5.95 -29.00 19.24
CA SER A 527 -6.91 -29.99 19.75
C SER A 527 -8.29 -29.82 19.10
N ALA A 528 -9.10 -30.89 19.08
CA ALA A 528 -10.46 -30.84 18.51
C ALA A 528 -11.36 -29.77 19.16
N ALA A 529 -11.16 -29.50 20.46
CA ALA A 529 -11.88 -28.45 21.17
C ALA A 529 -11.51 -27.06 20.64
N TYR A 530 -10.22 -26.80 20.45
CA TYR A 530 -9.75 -25.52 19.92
C TYR A 530 -10.22 -25.28 18.48
N LYS A 531 -10.26 -26.32 17.64
CA LYS A 531 -10.84 -26.23 16.28
C LYS A 531 -12.33 -25.87 16.31
N ALA A 532 -13.08 -26.41 17.27
CA ALA A 532 -14.49 -26.09 17.44
C ALA A 532 -14.73 -24.64 17.93
N ASP A 533 -13.89 -24.18 18.87
CA ASP A 533 -13.93 -22.80 19.37
C ASP A 533 -13.53 -21.80 18.29
N TYR A 534 -12.48 -22.11 17.51
CA TYR A 534 -12.09 -21.30 16.35
C TYR A 534 -13.19 -21.27 15.30
N ALA A 535 -13.81 -22.41 14.97
CA ALA A 535 -14.94 -22.43 14.05
C ALA A 535 -16.11 -21.58 14.56
N MET A 536 -16.35 -21.52 15.88
CA MET A 536 -17.35 -20.63 16.47
C MET A 536 -16.94 -19.16 16.39
N LEU A 537 -15.68 -18.83 16.66
CA LEU A 537 -15.12 -17.48 16.52
C LEU A 537 -15.18 -16.99 15.08
N SER A 538 -14.77 -17.85 14.13
CA SER A 538 -14.91 -17.60 12.71
C SER A 538 -16.36 -17.35 12.37
N LEU A 539 -17.31 -18.22 12.76
CA LEU A 539 -18.73 -17.96 12.50
C LEU A 539 -19.22 -16.62 13.07
N LEU A 540 -18.81 -16.25 14.29
CA LEU A 540 -19.17 -14.96 14.91
C LEU A 540 -18.53 -13.75 14.20
N CYS A 541 -17.34 -13.91 13.61
CA CYS A 541 -16.63 -12.86 12.87
C CYS A 541 -16.96 -12.85 11.37
N GLU A 542 -17.41 -13.99 10.84
CA GLU A 542 -17.79 -14.27 9.46
C GLU A 542 -19.29 -14.19 9.25
N GLU A 543 -20.07 -13.63 10.19
CA GLU A 543 -21.42 -13.15 9.89
C GLU A 543 -21.33 -11.96 8.92
N ARG A 544 -20.89 -12.26 7.70
CA ARG A 544 -21.62 -11.93 6.49
C ARG A 544 -23.09 -12.08 6.88
N PRO A 545 -23.91 -11.01 6.85
CA PRO A 545 -25.35 -11.17 6.77
C PRO A 545 -25.54 -12.30 5.78
N LEU A 546 -26.03 -13.45 6.26
CA LEU A 546 -26.13 -14.67 5.47
C LEU A 546 -26.57 -14.20 4.09
N ARG A 547 -25.80 -14.49 3.02
CA ARG A 547 -26.41 -14.48 1.68
C ARG A 547 -27.70 -15.22 1.93
N LEU A 548 -28.84 -14.53 1.79
CA LEU A 548 -30.14 -15.11 2.07
C LEU A 548 -30.13 -16.42 1.27
N SER A 549 -29.95 -17.53 1.98
CA SER A 549 -29.27 -18.70 1.41
C SER A 549 -30.21 -19.53 0.55
N SER A 550 -31.38 -18.98 0.24
CA SER A 550 -32.28 -19.46 -0.77
C SER A 550 -31.90 -18.87 -2.12
N GLU A 551 -31.92 -19.71 -3.15
CA GLU A 551 -31.98 -19.34 -4.58
C GLU A 551 -33.15 -18.37 -4.92
N ALA A 552 -33.91 -17.89 -3.93
CA ALA A 552 -35.10 -17.05 -4.05
C ALA A 552 -34.84 -15.55 -3.83
N ASP A 553 -33.71 -15.15 -3.24
CA ASP A 553 -33.51 -13.78 -2.79
C ASP A 553 -32.64 -12.98 -3.77
N TYR A 554 -33.20 -12.74 -4.95
CA TYR A 554 -32.61 -11.81 -5.90
C TYR A 554 -32.63 -10.40 -5.32
N GLU A 555 -31.52 -9.68 -5.49
CA GLU A 555 -31.39 -8.32 -5.01
C GLU A 555 -31.71 -7.29 -6.09
N VAL A 556 -32.13 -6.12 -5.65
CA VAL A 556 -32.42 -4.96 -6.49
C VAL A 556 -31.60 -3.77 -6.01
N LEU A 557 -30.72 -3.26 -6.87
CA LEU A 557 -30.05 -1.99 -6.66
C LEU A 557 -31.00 -0.86 -7.03
N CYS A 558 -31.33 -0.01 -6.06
CA CYS A 558 -32.26 1.09 -6.23
C CYS A 558 -31.52 2.42 -6.19
N ASN A 559 -31.60 3.19 -7.29
CA ASN A 559 -31.32 4.62 -7.25
C ASN A 559 -32.59 5.34 -6.77
N VAL A 560 -32.60 5.70 -5.49
CA VAL A 560 -33.73 6.33 -4.81
C VAL A 560 -33.97 7.76 -5.31
N SER A 561 -32.91 8.44 -5.78
CA SER A 561 -33.01 9.82 -6.24
C SER A 561 -33.74 9.94 -7.58
N LYS A 562 -33.53 8.97 -8.47
CA LYS A 562 -34.12 8.95 -9.82
C LYS A 562 -35.26 7.97 -10.01
N ARG A 563 -35.54 7.13 -9.00
CA ARG A 563 -36.49 6.01 -9.10
C ARG A 563 -36.11 5.06 -10.25
N GLU A 564 -34.82 4.80 -10.40
CA GLU A 564 -34.30 3.80 -11.34
C GLU A 564 -33.80 2.58 -10.58
N TYR A 565 -33.83 1.40 -11.19
CA TYR A 565 -33.34 0.19 -10.53
C TYR A 565 -32.71 -0.83 -11.49
N VAL A 566 -31.84 -1.68 -10.93
CA VAL A 566 -31.19 -2.81 -11.61
C VAL A 566 -31.47 -4.08 -10.81
N ARG A 567 -31.91 -5.14 -11.50
CA ARG A 567 -32.19 -6.45 -10.89
C ARG A 567 -31.05 -7.42 -11.13
N ASP A 568 -30.54 -7.99 -10.06
CA ASP A 568 -29.44 -8.97 -10.11
C ASP A 568 -29.79 -10.16 -11.01
N LYS A 569 -31.01 -10.71 -10.85
CA LYS A 569 -31.53 -11.85 -11.64
C LYS A 569 -31.49 -11.67 -13.16
N LYS A 570 -31.62 -10.42 -13.62
CA LYS A 570 -31.76 -10.10 -15.05
C LYS A 570 -30.41 -9.74 -15.68
N LEU A 571 -29.35 -9.64 -14.89
CA LEU A 571 -28.00 -9.52 -15.40
C LEU A 571 -27.59 -10.85 -16.04
N THR A 572 -27.00 -10.78 -17.23
CA THR A 572 -26.56 -11.95 -18.00
C THR A 572 -25.03 -12.04 -18.11
N VAL A 573 -24.33 -11.20 -17.34
CA VAL A 573 -22.89 -11.21 -17.15
C VAL A 573 -22.41 -12.36 -16.25
N PRO A 574 -21.09 -12.67 -16.22
CA PRO A 574 -20.55 -13.73 -15.36
C PRO A 574 -20.95 -13.57 -13.88
N GLU A 575 -21.10 -14.68 -13.15
CA GLU A 575 -21.61 -14.72 -11.76
C GLU A 575 -20.84 -13.84 -10.77
N LYS A 576 -19.55 -13.63 -11.02
CA LYS A 576 -18.73 -12.75 -10.19
C LYS A 576 -19.04 -11.26 -10.33
N ILE A 577 -19.72 -10.86 -11.41
CA ILE A 577 -20.17 -9.49 -11.62
C ILE A 577 -21.47 -9.28 -10.86
N MET A 578 -21.38 -8.47 -9.81
CA MET A 578 -22.49 -8.18 -8.89
C MET A 578 -23.12 -6.80 -9.15
N LEU A 579 -24.24 -6.51 -8.47
CA LEU A 579 -24.87 -5.19 -8.47
C LEU A 579 -23.93 -4.02 -8.08
N SER A 580 -22.86 -4.27 -7.33
CA SER A 580 -21.83 -3.26 -7.04
C SER A 580 -21.07 -2.82 -8.30
N HIS A 581 -20.82 -3.73 -9.24
CA HIS A 581 -20.21 -3.39 -10.53
C HIS A 581 -21.19 -2.56 -11.36
N ALA A 582 -22.47 -2.94 -11.35
CA ALA A 582 -23.56 -2.16 -11.96
C ALA A 582 -23.66 -0.75 -11.36
N LEU A 583 -23.41 -0.59 -10.05
CA LEU A 583 -23.33 0.72 -9.44
C LEU A 583 -22.12 1.51 -9.94
N ILE A 584 -20.92 0.92 -9.85
CA ILE A 584 -19.64 1.59 -10.19
C ILE A 584 -19.70 2.14 -11.62
N THR A 585 -20.20 1.37 -12.60
CA THR A 585 -20.32 1.84 -13.99
C THR A 585 -21.22 3.05 -14.17
N MET A 586 -22.11 3.32 -13.21
CA MET A 586 -23.10 4.38 -13.26
C MET A 586 -22.76 5.59 -12.37
N ILE A 587 -21.80 5.46 -11.44
CA ILE A 587 -21.41 6.52 -10.49
C ILE A 587 -19.99 7.07 -10.68
N CYS A 588 -19.25 6.59 -11.68
CA CYS A 588 -17.92 7.12 -12.00
C CYS A 588 -18.01 8.55 -12.57
N TRP A 589 -17.19 9.46 -12.07
CA TRP A 589 -17.05 10.82 -12.56
C TRP A 589 -15.58 11.23 -12.68
N SER A 590 -15.19 11.64 -13.88
CA SER A 590 -13.94 12.29 -14.20
C SER A 590 -14.08 13.12 -15.48
N PRO A 591 -13.38 14.24 -15.64
CA PRO A 591 -13.21 14.91 -16.94
C PRO A 591 -12.52 14.01 -17.98
N CYS A 592 -11.69 13.07 -17.53
CA CYS A 592 -10.84 12.27 -18.39
C CYS A 592 -11.46 10.87 -18.60
N PRO A 593 -11.55 10.40 -19.85
CA PRO A 593 -12.04 9.06 -20.17
C PRO A 593 -11.02 7.93 -19.92
N ASP A 594 -9.92 8.17 -19.22
CA ASP A 594 -8.92 7.12 -18.95
C ASP A 594 -9.23 6.38 -17.65
N TYR A 595 -9.61 5.11 -17.74
CA TYR A 595 -9.95 4.28 -16.58
C TYR A 595 -9.19 2.94 -16.59
N ALA A 596 -8.13 2.84 -17.40
CA ALA A 596 -7.29 1.64 -17.48
C ALA A 596 -8.03 0.31 -17.78
N LEU A 597 -9.26 0.35 -18.29
CA LEU A 597 -10.00 -0.81 -18.82
C LEU A 597 -9.93 -0.81 -20.35
N ALA A 598 -9.97 -1.99 -20.97
CA ALA A 598 -10.25 -2.10 -22.41
C ALA A 598 -11.76 -1.92 -22.65
N TYR A 599 -12.13 -1.19 -23.69
CA TYR A 599 -13.53 -0.89 -24.00
C TYR A 599 -13.71 -0.41 -25.45
N LYS A 600 -14.96 -0.35 -25.91
CA LYS A 600 -15.34 0.36 -27.15
C LYS A 600 -15.63 1.83 -26.88
N LEU A 601 -15.17 2.71 -27.78
CA LEU A 601 -15.19 4.18 -27.63
C LEU A 601 -16.56 4.79 -27.30
N ASP A 602 -17.68 4.14 -27.67
CA ASP A 602 -19.03 4.66 -27.40
C ASP A 602 -19.55 4.33 -25.99
N ALA A 603 -19.09 3.22 -25.39
CA ALA A 603 -19.46 2.86 -24.01
C ALA A 603 -18.80 3.79 -22.97
N THR A 604 -17.71 4.44 -23.37
CA THR A 604 -16.82 5.25 -22.53
C THR A 604 -17.47 6.47 -21.95
N LYS A 605 -18.18 7.20 -22.81
CA LYS A 605 -18.87 8.45 -22.46
C LYS A 605 -19.91 8.21 -21.39
N LYS A 606 -20.40 6.98 -21.26
CA LYS A 606 -21.39 6.63 -20.24
C LYS A 606 -20.78 6.34 -18.87
N MET A 607 -19.51 5.92 -18.82
CA MET A 607 -18.90 5.44 -17.58
C MET A 607 -18.19 6.55 -16.80
N HIS A 608 -17.25 7.28 -17.41
CA HIS A 608 -16.52 8.36 -16.71
C HIS A 608 -17.37 9.61 -16.44
N GLN A 609 -18.58 9.66 -16.99
CA GLN A 609 -19.60 10.68 -16.68
C GLN A 609 -20.90 9.98 -16.31
N GLY A 610 -20.79 9.03 -15.37
CA GLY A 610 -21.86 8.19 -14.88
C GLY A 610 -23.10 9.00 -14.53
N ARG A 611 -24.25 8.58 -15.05
CA ARG A 611 -25.49 9.35 -14.87
C ARG A 611 -26.01 9.33 -13.44
N TRP A 612 -25.52 8.46 -12.55
CA TRP A 612 -25.98 8.36 -11.16
C TRP A 612 -25.01 8.96 -10.15
N VAL A 613 -24.01 9.71 -10.61
CA VAL A 613 -23.02 10.38 -9.77
C VAL A 613 -23.70 11.25 -8.70
N GLY A 614 -23.42 10.94 -7.43
CA GLY A 614 -23.95 11.67 -6.28
C GLY A 614 -25.40 11.37 -5.91
N ASP A 615 -26.04 10.40 -6.55
CA ASP A 615 -27.40 9.96 -6.20
C ASP A 615 -27.41 9.11 -4.92
N LYS A 616 -28.61 8.93 -4.35
CA LYS A 616 -28.85 8.08 -3.18
C LYS A 616 -29.18 6.65 -3.57
N PHE A 617 -28.54 5.68 -2.92
CA PHE A 617 -28.67 4.27 -3.25
C PHE A 617 -29.05 3.39 -2.08
N ARG A 618 -29.73 2.28 -2.37
CA ARG A 618 -29.90 1.17 -1.44
C ARG A 618 -30.02 -0.14 -2.20
N ILE A 619 -29.71 -1.25 -1.55
CA ILE A 619 -29.94 -2.60 -2.05
C ILE A 619 -30.98 -3.28 -1.17
N VAL A 620 -32.00 -3.87 -1.79
CA VAL A 620 -33.11 -4.56 -1.12
C VAL A 620 -33.38 -5.90 -1.80
N SER A 621 -34.13 -6.80 -1.15
CA SER A 621 -34.63 -8.01 -1.81
C SER A 621 -35.71 -7.67 -2.85
N GLU A 622 -35.93 -8.55 -3.83
CA GLU A 622 -36.98 -8.36 -4.84
C GLU A 622 -38.39 -8.27 -4.22
N GLU A 623 -38.64 -8.99 -3.12
CA GLU A 623 -39.87 -8.90 -2.32
C GLU A 623 -40.04 -7.51 -1.70
N ALA A 624 -39.02 -7.02 -0.99
CA ALA A 624 -39.05 -5.69 -0.40
C ALA A 624 -39.14 -4.59 -1.47
N PHE A 625 -38.51 -4.80 -2.63
CA PHE A 625 -38.65 -3.89 -3.76
C PHE A 625 -40.08 -3.88 -4.32
N ALA A 626 -40.77 -5.02 -4.40
CA ALA A 626 -42.15 -5.08 -4.85
C ALA A 626 -43.09 -4.26 -3.96
N GLU A 627 -42.81 -4.18 -2.66
CA GLU A 627 -43.53 -3.31 -1.72
C GLU A 627 -43.18 -1.82 -1.87
N LEU A 628 -41.93 -1.51 -2.22
CA LEU A 628 -41.45 -0.14 -2.44
C LEU A 628 -41.86 0.42 -3.82
N LYS A 629 -42.08 -0.47 -4.79
CA LYS A 629 -42.27 -0.10 -6.19
C LYS A 629 -43.63 0.55 -6.42
N THR A 630 -43.59 1.84 -6.72
CA THR A 630 -44.68 2.61 -7.33
C THR A 630 -44.60 2.57 -8.87
N ASP A 631 -45.64 3.06 -9.56
CA ASP A 631 -45.73 3.03 -11.04
C ASP A 631 -44.64 3.84 -11.76
N ASP A 632 -43.88 4.67 -11.06
CA ASP A 632 -42.91 5.59 -11.63
C ASP A 632 -41.44 5.11 -11.51
N TRP A 633 -41.21 3.87 -11.08
CA TRP A 633 -39.88 3.28 -11.10
C TRP A 633 -39.52 2.73 -12.49
N THR A 634 -38.34 3.11 -12.99
CA THR A 634 -37.82 2.66 -14.29
C THR A 634 -36.83 1.51 -14.12
N ASP A 635 -37.10 0.37 -14.79
CA ASP A 635 -36.18 -0.76 -14.87
C ASP A 635 -35.09 -0.46 -15.90
N VAL A 636 -33.87 -0.22 -15.45
CA VAL A 636 -32.73 0.08 -16.33
C VAL A 636 -31.77 -1.10 -16.47
N THR A 637 -32.21 -2.29 -16.04
CA THR A 637 -31.35 -3.48 -15.98
C THR A 637 -30.73 -3.82 -17.33
N ALA A 638 -31.50 -3.78 -18.42
CA ALA A 638 -31.01 -4.14 -19.76
C ALA A 638 -29.93 -3.18 -20.28
N GLU A 639 -30.02 -1.89 -19.93
CA GLU A 639 -29.00 -0.90 -20.31
C GLU A 639 -27.70 -1.15 -19.56
N VAL A 640 -27.78 -1.37 -18.25
CA VAL A 640 -26.61 -1.59 -17.41
C VAL A 640 -25.96 -2.95 -17.72
N ASP A 641 -26.76 -3.98 -17.99
CA ASP A 641 -26.28 -5.30 -18.42
C ASP A 641 -25.49 -5.20 -19.73
N ALA A 642 -25.97 -4.43 -20.71
CA ALA A 642 -25.24 -4.21 -21.96
C ALA A 642 -23.86 -3.55 -21.75
N ILE A 643 -23.76 -2.58 -20.83
CA ILE A 643 -22.48 -1.94 -20.47
C ILE A 643 -21.54 -2.96 -19.82
N LEU A 644 -22.04 -3.74 -18.87
CA LEU A 644 -21.24 -4.75 -18.18
C LEU A 644 -20.81 -5.89 -19.12
N GLN A 645 -21.66 -6.32 -20.05
CA GLN A 645 -21.31 -7.30 -21.08
C GLN A 645 -20.19 -6.82 -21.98
N ASP A 646 -20.25 -5.58 -22.46
CA ASP A 646 -19.17 -4.99 -23.27
C ASP A 646 -17.87 -4.94 -22.45
N LEU A 647 -17.91 -4.52 -21.17
CA LEU A 647 -16.72 -4.53 -20.30
C LEU A 647 -16.15 -5.94 -20.09
N CYS A 648 -17.00 -6.93 -19.83
CA CYS A 648 -16.58 -8.33 -19.67
C CYS A 648 -15.96 -8.89 -20.95
N LYS A 649 -16.55 -8.57 -22.11
CA LYS A 649 -16.09 -9.04 -23.41
C LYS A 649 -14.74 -8.45 -23.80
N GLU A 650 -14.49 -7.18 -23.50
CA GLU A 650 -13.24 -6.51 -23.83
C GLU A 650 -12.13 -6.82 -22.82
N ASN A 651 -12.45 -7.38 -21.64
CA ASN A 651 -11.49 -7.73 -20.60
C ASN A 651 -11.64 -9.19 -20.11
N PRO A 652 -11.56 -10.19 -21.00
CA PRO A 652 -11.85 -11.59 -20.67
C PRO A 652 -10.87 -12.20 -19.67
N TRP A 653 -9.62 -11.74 -19.65
CA TRP A 653 -8.56 -12.26 -18.77
C TRP A 653 -8.90 -12.11 -17.28
N HIS A 654 -9.64 -11.05 -16.90
CA HIS A 654 -10.05 -10.92 -15.51
C HIS A 654 -11.05 -12.00 -15.12
N LEU A 655 -11.80 -12.59 -16.06
CA LEU A 655 -12.88 -13.54 -15.79
C LEU A 655 -12.42 -15.00 -15.65
N GLU A 656 -11.19 -15.30 -16.05
CA GLU A 656 -10.63 -16.65 -16.08
C GLU A 656 -9.90 -17.03 -14.78
N GLU A 657 -9.54 -16.03 -13.96
CA GLU A 657 -9.04 -16.16 -12.58
C GLU A 657 -10.19 -16.30 -11.57
#